data_AF-A0ABD1C290-F1
#
_entry.id   AF-A0ABD1C290-F1
#
_cell.length_a   1.000
_cell.length_b   1.000
_cell.length_c   1.000
_cell.angle_alpha   90.00
_cell.angle_beta   90.00
_cell.angle_gamma   90.00
#
_symmetry.space_group_name_H-M   'P 1'
#
loop_
_entity.id
_entity.type
_entity.pdbx_description
1 polymer ?
#
loop_
_entity_poly.entity_id
_entity_poly.type
_entity_poly.pdbx_seq_one_letter_code
_entity_poly.pdbx_strand_id
1 'polypeptide(L)'
;MLEYRCSSVDWKPSPVVALANSADDSQVAAAREDGSLEIWLVSPGAVGWHCQLTIHGDPNSRISSLAWCCAGGSIGLSSGRLFSSSIDGSISEWDLFDLKQKIVLESIGVSIWQMSVSPTSIINSKVIENGGEVESENESEDDDDDDSDSDSDEFHEKSDDTDRLIAAACDDGCVRLYRISDLNKLTYYRSLPRVSGRALSVTWSPDAKRIFSGSSNGLIRCWDANLCHEVYRITVGLGGLGSSSEICVWSLLSLRCSTLVSGDSTGTVQFWDSQHGTLLESHSNHKGDVNTLAAAPSHNRVFSAGADGQVILYKLSGSTQDLKPCSSQKWDYIGYVKAHTHDIRALTVAVPISREDPFPDDILPDKTSRKHRKREKPVDFTYHNWAHLGVPMLISAGDDAKLFAYSIQEFTKFSPHDICPAPQRIPMQMVHNSVFNKTSLLLVQGISTLDILRLNVSSDSSGRASTKSLVRVKSKDAKKIICSAISKSGSLFAYSDQIGPSLFELKKNELAKSPWSVSRRRLPELPFAHSMIFSSDCSRLITAGHDRRIYTIDISSLELIYAFTPSREEHEGEAPPREPPITKLYTSSDGQWLAAINCFGDIYVFNLETQRQHWFISRLDGASVGAAGFHPWNNNVLVISTSSNQVFAFDVEARQLGKWSLLHTNVLPKRYQEFPGEVIGLSFSPSPNSSSVIVYSSRAKCLIDFGKPVEEDEENDLPNGNLSKTLVEDTLVNLKKGKGKNRKRRLEEYQLEGKSNERKNFEILPSKHPVLFVGHLSKNSVLVIEKPWMDVVKSLDTQPVDRHIFGT
;
A
#
# COMPACT_ATOMS: atom_id res chain seq x y z
N MET A 1 12.86 11.50 28.01
CA MET A 1 13.84 11.64 26.91
C MET A 1 13.56 12.99 26.24
N LEU A 2 14.57 13.79 25.91
CA LEU A 2 14.39 15.09 25.22
C LEU A 2 14.09 14.84 23.74
N GLU A 3 13.02 15.44 23.23
CA GLU A 3 12.61 15.28 21.84
C GLU A 3 12.89 16.54 21.04
N TYR A 4 13.62 16.39 19.95
CA TYR A 4 13.87 17.44 18.97
C TYR A 4 13.02 17.18 17.73
N ARG A 5 12.17 18.13 17.36
CA ARG A 5 11.28 18.03 16.20
C ARG A 5 11.80 18.86 15.04
N CYS A 6 11.76 18.28 13.84
CA CYS A 6 12.18 18.91 12.60
C CYS A 6 11.13 18.72 11.51
N SER A 7 10.73 19.80 10.84
CA SER A 7 9.75 19.79 9.74
C SER A 7 10.27 20.42 8.44
N SER A 8 11.56 20.78 8.40
CA SER A 8 12.18 21.47 7.26
C SER A 8 12.56 20.57 6.09
N VAL A 9 12.28 19.26 6.16
CA VAL A 9 12.57 18.33 5.07
C VAL A 9 11.46 18.39 4.02
N ASP A 10 11.86 18.56 2.76
CA ASP A 10 10.93 18.53 1.64
C ASP A 10 10.40 17.11 1.45
N TRP A 11 9.09 16.99 1.21
CA TRP A 11 8.39 15.73 1.01
C TRP A 11 7.23 15.99 0.08
N LYS A 12 7.28 15.34 -1.08
CA LYS A 12 6.31 15.49 -2.16
C LYS A 12 6.04 14.11 -2.76
N PRO A 13 4.98 13.41 -2.30
CA PRO A 13 4.57 12.14 -2.87
C PRO A 13 3.89 12.33 -4.22
N SER A 14 3.94 11.31 -5.07
CA SER A 14 3.29 11.29 -6.38
C SER A 14 1.83 10.83 -6.31
N PRO A 15 0.94 11.46 -7.10
CA PRO A 15 -0.45 11.04 -7.28
C PRO A 15 -0.63 9.55 -7.53
N VAL A 16 -1.77 9.01 -7.10
CA VAL A 16 -2.22 7.66 -7.48
C VAL A 16 -3.17 7.80 -8.67
N VAL A 17 -2.82 7.14 -9.77
CA VAL A 17 -3.51 7.28 -11.06
C VAL A 17 -4.54 6.18 -11.28
N ALA A 18 -4.22 4.96 -10.86
CA ALA A 18 -5.08 3.80 -11.05
C ALA A 18 -5.00 2.85 -9.84
N LEU A 19 -6.13 2.19 -9.57
CA LEU A 19 -6.23 1.11 -8.59
C LEU A 19 -6.77 -0.14 -9.29
N ALA A 20 -6.31 -1.31 -8.84
CA ALA A 20 -6.92 -2.60 -9.17
C ALA A 20 -6.83 -3.50 -7.94
N ASN A 21 -7.85 -4.32 -7.72
CA ASN A 21 -7.83 -5.35 -6.70
C ASN A 21 -7.33 -6.67 -7.33
N SER A 22 -6.70 -7.53 -6.51
CA SER A 22 -6.42 -8.90 -6.91
C SER A 22 -7.73 -9.66 -7.08
N ALA A 23 -7.68 -10.78 -7.78
CA ALA A 23 -8.88 -11.55 -8.10
C ALA A 23 -9.53 -12.26 -6.91
N ASP A 24 -8.79 -12.45 -5.81
CA ASP A 24 -9.29 -12.89 -4.50
C ASP A 24 -9.66 -11.71 -3.57
N ASP A 25 -9.62 -10.48 -4.10
CA ASP A 25 -9.87 -9.21 -3.40
C ASP A 25 -8.95 -8.93 -2.19
N SER A 26 -7.89 -9.72 -2.00
CA SER A 26 -7.00 -9.63 -0.83
C SER A 26 -5.92 -8.57 -0.91
N GLN A 27 -5.62 -8.11 -2.13
CA GLN A 27 -4.56 -7.16 -2.43
C GLN A 27 -5.11 -6.01 -3.26
N VAL A 28 -4.53 -4.83 -3.06
CA VAL A 28 -4.80 -3.64 -3.87
C VAL A 28 -3.50 -3.16 -4.49
N ALA A 29 -3.46 -3.13 -5.81
CA ALA A 29 -2.41 -2.49 -6.59
C ALA A 29 -2.73 -1.01 -6.75
N ALA A 30 -1.77 -0.15 -6.45
CA ALA A 30 -1.84 1.29 -6.64
C ALA A 30 -0.70 1.75 -7.56
N ALA A 31 -1.05 2.20 -8.76
CA ALA A 31 -0.11 2.79 -9.71
C ALA A 31 0.00 4.29 -9.49
N ARG A 32 1.23 4.78 -9.44
CA ARG A 32 1.52 6.20 -9.23
C ARG A 32 1.99 6.88 -10.51
N GLU A 33 1.85 8.20 -10.54
CA GLU A 33 2.22 9.01 -11.71
C GLU A 33 3.72 8.95 -12.04
N ASP A 34 4.56 8.64 -11.05
CA ASP A 34 6.01 8.48 -11.23
C ASP A 34 6.42 7.09 -11.78
N GLY A 35 5.46 6.33 -12.29
CA GLY A 35 5.64 4.98 -12.83
C GLY A 35 5.87 3.89 -11.78
N SER A 36 5.78 4.20 -10.48
CA SER A 36 5.84 3.14 -9.45
C SER A 36 4.51 2.43 -9.25
N LEU A 37 4.61 1.17 -8.85
CA LEU A 37 3.49 0.33 -8.48
C LEU A 37 3.67 -0.14 -7.02
N GLU A 38 2.63 0.04 -6.21
CA GLU A 38 2.58 -0.44 -4.83
C GLU A 38 1.55 -1.56 -4.70
N ILE A 39 1.90 -2.64 -4.01
CA ILE A 39 0.97 -3.74 -3.67
C ILE A 39 0.68 -3.69 -2.17
N TRP A 40 -0.60 -3.46 -1.85
CA TRP A 40 -1.09 -3.32 -0.49
C TRP A 40 -1.88 -4.56 -0.08
N LEU A 41 -1.54 -5.15 1.07
CA LEU A 41 -2.35 -6.19 1.70
C LEU A 41 -3.53 -5.57 2.43
N VAL A 42 -4.72 -6.11 2.19
CA VAL A 42 -5.96 -5.68 2.81
C VAL A 42 -6.06 -6.33 4.19
N SER A 43 -5.85 -5.54 5.24
CA SER A 43 -5.84 -6.02 6.62
C SER A 43 -7.01 -5.45 7.43
N PRO A 44 -7.76 -6.28 8.18
CA PRO A 44 -8.78 -5.80 9.10
C PRO A 44 -8.17 -5.38 10.45
N GLY A 45 -9.01 -4.80 11.31
CA GLY A 45 -8.64 -4.52 12.71
C GLY A 45 -7.53 -3.47 12.88
N ALA A 46 -6.78 -3.56 13.97
CA ALA A 46 -5.84 -2.52 14.38
C ALA A 46 -4.44 -2.60 13.73
N VAL A 47 -4.10 -3.77 13.18
CA VAL A 47 -2.82 -4.05 12.48
C VAL A 47 -2.63 -3.09 11.29
N GLY A 48 -3.73 -2.59 10.72
CA GLY A 48 -3.69 -1.61 9.64
C GLY A 48 -3.19 -2.22 8.32
N TRP A 49 -3.38 -1.47 7.25
CA TRP A 49 -2.92 -1.86 5.92
C TRP A 49 -1.40 -1.92 5.84
N HIS A 50 -0.88 -2.87 5.06
CA HIS A 50 0.55 -3.06 4.87
C HIS A 50 0.92 -2.91 3.39
N CYS A 51 1.92 -2.08 3.09
CA CYS A 51 2.50 -2.02 1.75
C CYS A 51 3.56 -3.12 1.62
N GLN A 52 3.20 -4.22 0.97
CA GLN A 52 4.06 -5.40 0.86
C GLN A 52 5.18 -5.18 -0.16
N LEU A 53 4.83 -4.69 -1.35
CA LEU A 53 5.76 -4.54 -2.46
C LEU A 53 5.72 -3.11 -3.00
N THR A 54 6.89 -2.60 -3.37
CA THR A 54 7.03 -1.37 -4.17
C THR A 54 7.91 -1.70 -5.36
N ILE A 55 7.35 -1.65 -6.57
CA ILE A 55 8.05 -1.92 -7.81
C ILE A 55 8.31 -0.60 -8.52
N HIS A 56 9.58 -0.35 -8.86
CA HIS A 56 9.99 0.86 -9.56
C HIS A 56 9.95 0.63 -11.07
N GLY A 57 8.83 1.01 -11.71
CA GLY A 57 8.68 0.98 -13.17
C GLY A 57 9.41 2.12 -13.89
N ASP A 58 9.19 2.22 -15.19
CA ASP A 58 9.75 3.28 -16.03
C ASP A 58 9.11 4.64 -15.70
N PRO A 59 9.90 5.63 -15.23
CA PRO A 59 9.37 6.96 -14.92
C PRO A 59 8.84 7.73 -16.13
N ASN A 60 9.19 7.32 -17.36
CA ASN A 60 8.64 7.91 -18.57
C ASN A 60 7.30 7.30 -18.98
N SER A 61 6.97 6.11 -18.46
CA SER A 61 5.72 5.43 -18.75
C SER A 61 4.63 5.96 -17.83
N ARG A 62 3.71 6.75 -18.40
CA ARG A 62 2.54 7.26 -17.67
C ARG A 62 1.41 6.24 -17.70
N ILE A 63 1.27 5.50 -16.61
CA ILE A 63 0.21 4.51 -16.42
C ILE A 63 -1.16 5.21 -16.48
N SER A 64 -2.09 4.66 -17.25
CA SER A 64 -3.47 5.14 -17.37
C SER A 64 -4.48 4.23 -16.67
N SER A 65 -4.29 2.91 -16.72
CA SER A 65 -5.23 1.93 -16.17
C SER A 65 -4.50 0.68 -15.68
N LEU A 66 -5.06 0.04 -14.66
CA LEU A 66 -4.61 -1.25 -14.13
C LEU A 66 -5.69 -2.30 -14.38
N ALA A 67 -5.26 -3.52 -14.70
CA ALA A 67 -6.13 -4.67 -14.89
C ALA A 67 -5.49 -5.90 -14.24
N TRP A 68 -6.19 -6.49 -13.26
CA TRP A 68 -5.76 -7.74 -12.63
C TRP A 68 -6.58 -8.90 -13.19
N CYS A 69 -5.91 -9.98 -13.54
CA CYS A 69 -6.51 -11.15 -14.15
C CYS A 69 -6.06 -12.44 -13.45
N CYS A 70 -6.98 -13.24 -12.92
CA CYS A 70 -6.64 -14.63 -12.56
C CYS A 70 -6.22 -15.43 -13.82
N ALA A 71 -5.17 -16.24 -13.80
CA ALA A 71 -5.02 -17.27 -14.84
C ALA A 71 -5.91 -18.46 -14.46
N GLY A 72 -6.61 -19.07 -15.41
CA GLY A 72 -7.33 -20.31 -15.16
C GLY A 72 -6.34 -21.46 -15.08
N GLY A 73 -6.44 -22.33 -14.05
CA GLY A 73 -5.72 -23.61 -14.03
C GLY A 73 -4.25 -23.59 -13.61
N SER A 74 -3.97 -24.26 -12.49
CA SER A 74 -2.70 -24.88 -12.07
C SER A 74 -1.37 -24.12 -12.29
N ILE A 75 -0.84 -23.58 -11.18
CA ILE A 75 0.54 -23.66 -10.63
C ILE A 75 0.87 -22.32 -9.95
N GLY A 76 0.76 -22.29 -8.61
CA GLY A 76 1.51 -21.38 -7.74
C GLY A 76 1.23 -19.87 -7.74
N LEU A 77 0.50 -19.30 -8.70
CA LEU A 77 0.21 -17.86 -8.77
C LEU A 77 -1.16 -17.54 -8.16
N SER A 78 -1.30 -17.69 -6.84
CA SER A 78 -2.56 -17.45 -6.11
C SER A 78 -3.11 -16.02 -6.27
N SER A 79 -2.26 -15.04 -6.61
CA SER A 79 -2.66 -13.62 -6.72
C SER A 79 -3.08 -13.19 -8.14
N GLY A 80 -2.95 -14.01 -9.18
CA GLY A 80 -3.22 -13.62 -10.57
C GLY A 80 -2.15 -12.72 -11.21
N ARG A 81 -2.32 -12.38 -12.49
CA ARG A 81 -1.43 -11.55 -13.32
C ARG A 81 -1.90 -10.10 -13.35
N LEU A 82 -0.97 -9.15 -13.22
CA LEU A 82 -1.27 -7.73 -13.17
C LEU A 82 -0.72 -7.01 -14.41
N PHE A 83 -1.60 -6.29 -15.10
CA PHE A 83 -1.27 -5.49 -16.27
C PHE A 83 -1.52 -4.01 -16.03
N SER A 84 -0.71 -3.17 -16.66
CA SER A 84 -0.94 -1.72 -16.76
C SER A 84 -0.91 -1.28 -18.21
N SER A 85 -1.83 -0.40 -18.59
CA SER A 85 -1.72 0.36 -19.84
C SER A 85 -1.07 1.69 -19.56
N SER A 86 -0.40 2.22 -20.58
CA SER A 86 0.19 3.55 -20.54
C SER A 86 -0.40 4.46 -21.62
N ILE A 87 -0.27 5.77 -21.41
CA ILE A 87 -0.81 6.78 -22.35
C ILE A 87 -0.07 6.78 -23.71
N ASP A 88 1.09 6.13 -23.81
CA ASP A 88 1.77 5.89 -25.08
C ASP A 88 1.19 4.70 -25.87
N GLY A 89 0.21 4.00 -25.30
CA GLY A 89 -0.41 2.82 -25.90
C GLY A 89 0.29 1.50 -25.61
N SER A 90 1.36 1.50 -24.82
CA SER A 90 2.00 0.27 -24.39
C SER A 90 1.18 -0.44 -23.30
N ILE A 91 1.32 -1.76 -23.22
CA ILE A 91 0.80 -2.58 -22.11
C ILE A 91 1.99 -3.29 -21.48
N SER A 92 2.10 -3.15 -20.16
CA SER A 92 3.11 -3.82 -19.35
C SER A 92 2.48 -4.83 -18.41
N GLU A 93 3.18 -5.93 -18.19
CA GLU A 93 2.92 -6.92 -17.16
C GLU A 93 3.88 -6.69 -15.97
N TRP A 94 3.37 -6.80 -14.75
CA TRP A 94 4.14 -6.61 -13.53
C TRP A 94 4.48 -7.95 -12.90
N ASP A 95 5.76 -8.28 -12.89
CA ASP A 95 6.27 -9.45 -12.18
C ASP A 95 6.47 -9.10 -10.71
N LEU A 96 5.55 -9.59 -9.87
CA LEU A 96 5.55 -9.35 -8.43
C LEU A 96 6.66 -10.15 -7.71
N PHE A 97 7.18 -11.20 -8.34
CA PHE A 97 8.24 -12.02 -7.77
C PHE A 97 9.61 -11.41 -8.04
N ASP A 98 9.90 -11.06 -9.30
CA ASP A 98 11.18 -10.46 -9.71
C ASP A 98 11.23 -8.93 -9.50
N LEU A 99 10.10 -8.30 -9.12
CA LEU A 99 9.93 -6.86 -8.94
C LEU A 99 10.29 -6.07 -10.20
N LYS A 100 9.73 -6.49 -11.35
CA LYS A 100 10.01 -5.91 -12.66
C LYS A 100 8.74 -5.56 -13.43
N GLN A 101 8.81 -4.46 -14.16
CA GLN A 101 7.87 -4.13 -15.22
C GLN A 101 8.37 -4.73 -16.54
N LYS A 102 7.54 -5.56 -17.18
CA LYS A 102 7.83 -6.15 -18.49
C LYS A 102 6.84 -5.60 -19.51
N ILE A 103 7.33 -4.89 -20.52
CA ILE A 103 6.47 -4.44 -21.63
C ILE A 103 6.09 -5.67 -22.45
N VAL A 104 4.78 -5.97 -22.53
CA VAL A 104 4.22 -7.10 -23.27
C VAL A 104 3.58 -6.67 -24.59
N LEU A 105 3.19 -5.40 -24.70
CA LEU A 105 2.79 -4.76 -25.94
C LEU A 105 3.56 -3.44 -26.06
N GLU A 106 4.30 -3.28 -27.14
CA GLU A 106 5.00 -2.03 -27.44
C GLU A 106 4.02 -0.89 -27.75
N SER A 107 4.50 0.35 -27.71
CA SER A 107 3.68 1.52 -28.03
C SER A 107 3.08 1.39 -29.43
N ILE A 108 1.75 1.39 -29.49
CA ILE A 108 0.99 1.43 -30.75
C ILE A 108 0.83 2.85 -31.30
N GLY A 109 1.43 3.86 -30.65
CA GLY A 109 1.29 5.28 -31.02
C GLY A 109 -0.10 5.87 -30.77
N VAL A 110 -0.97 5.16 -30.04
CA VAL A 110 -2.33 5.57 -29.68
C VAL A 110 -2.52 5.36 -28.18
N SER A 111 -2.98 6.38 -27.47
CA SER A 111 -3.19 6.29 -26.02
C SER A 111 -4.26 5.27 -25.67
N ILE A 112 -4.00 4.46 -24.64
CA ILE A 112 -5.01 3.60 -24.01
C ILE A 112 -5.48 4.33 -22.74
N TRP A 113 -6.79 4.59 -22.63
CA TRP A 113 -7.37 5.31 -21.50
C TRP A 113 -7.81 4.40 -20.36
N GLN A 114 -8.51 3.31 -20.69
CA GLN A 114 -8.99 2.34 -19.71
C GLN A 114 -8.87 0.92 -20.26
N MET A 115 -8.59 -0.03 -19.38
CA MET A 115 -8.69 -1.46 -19.65
C MET A 115 -9.77 -2.12 -18.79
N SER A 116 -10.38 -3.17 -19.30
CA SER A 116 -11.34 -4.00 -18.56
C SER A 116 -11.17 -5.48 -18.93
N VAL A 117 -11.13 -6.35 -17.92
CA VAL A 117 -10.95 -7.80 -18.09
C VAL A 117 -12.33 -8.46 -18.21
N SER A 118 -12.47 -9.42 -19.13
CA SER A 118 -13.67 -10.23 -19.28
C SER A 118 -13.93 -11.05 -18.01
N PRO A 119 -15.16 -11.07 -17.46
CA PRO A 119 -15.46 -11.90 -16.29
C PRO A 119 -15.36 -13.38 -16.64
N THR A 120 -14.96 -14.21 -15.68
CA THR A 120 -15.03 -15.67 -15.82
C THR A 120 -16.47 -16.13 -15.73
N SER A 121 -16.94 -16.88 -16.72
CA SER A 121 -18.17 -17.66 -16.62
C SER A 121 -17.92 -18.75 -15.57
N ILE A 122 -18.31 -18.51 -14.31
CA ILE A 122 -18.45 -19.61 -13.36
C ILE A 122 -19.66 -20.39 -13.86
N ILE A 123 -19.42 -21.38 -14.71
CA ILE A 123 -20.38 -22.44 -14.95
C ILE A 123 -20.52 -23.12 -13.60
N ASN A 124 -21.69 -23.00 -12.97
CA ASN A 124 -22.05 -23.79 -11.79
C ASN A 124 -21.82 -25.27 -12.13
N SER A 125 -20.67 -25.82 -11.74
CA SER A 125 -20.40 -27.24 -11.84
C SER A 125 -21.38 -27.95 -10.92
N LYS A 126 -22.28 -28.68 -11.57
CA LYS A 126 -23.17 -29.73 -11.06
C LYS A 126 -22.94 -30.08 -9.59
N VAL A 127 -24.00 -29.94 -8.81
CA VAL A 127 -24.28 -30.75 -7.63
C VAL A 127 -24.05 -32.21 -8.04
N ILE A 128 -22.91 -32.79 -7.64
CA ILE A 128 -22.74 -34.24 -7.57
C ILE A 128 -23.38 -34.62 -6.25
N GLU A 129 -24.70 -34.84 -6.26
CA GLU A 129 -25.33 -35.69 -5.26
C GLU A 129 -24.98 -37.13 -5.62
N ASN A 130 -24.04 -37.69 -4.87
CA ASN A 130 -23.84 -39.13 -4.81
C ASN A 130 -24.91 -39.73 -3.90
N GLY A 131 -25.61 -40.74 -4.41
CA GLY A 131 -26.16 -41.82 -3.59
C GLY A 131 -27.67 -41.80 -3.38
N GLY A 132 -28.39 -42.50 -4.25
CA GLY A 132 -29.77 -42.89 -4.04
C GLY A 132 -30.16 -43.99 -5.03
N GLU A 133 -29.95 -45.24 -4.63
CA GLU A 133 -30.47 -46.44 -5.31
C GLU A 133 -31.99 -46.36 -5.41
N VAL A 134 -32.53 -46.43 -6.63
CA VAL A 134 -33.90 -46.93 -6.88
C VAL A 134 -33.86 -47.73 -8.19
N GLU A 135 -34.05 -49.04 -8.05
CA GLU A 135 -34.39 -49.96 -9.15
C GLU A 135 -35.82 -49.72 -9.66
N SER A 136 -36.15 -50.35 -10.79
CA SER A 136 -37.43 -50.44 -11.54
C SER A 136 -37.64 -49.34 -12.59
N GLU A 137 -38.08 -49.61 -13.82
CA GLU A 137 -38.56 -50.83 -14.48
C GLU A 137 -38.50 -50.60 -16.00
N ASN A 138 -38.36 -51.70 -16.76
CA ASN A 138 -38.37 -51.72 -18.22
C ASN A 138 -39.76 -51.33 -18.76
N GLU A 139 -39.82 -50.49 -19.80
CA GLU A 139 -40.76 -50.68 -20.91
C GLU A 139 -40.09 -50.27 -22.23
N SER A 140 -40.09 -51.24 -23.14
CA SER A 140 -39.71 -51.20 -24.55
C SER A 140 -40.78 -50.50 -25.39
N GLU A 141 -40.38 -49.81 -26.46
CA GLU A 141 -41.09 -49.81 -27.76
C GLU A 141 -40.16 -49.28 -28.87
N ASP A 142 -40.35 -49.87 -30.05
CA ASP A 142 -39.46 -50.04 -31.19
C ASP A 142 -39.40 -48.84 -32.18
N ASP A 143 -38.66 -49.07 -33.28
CA ASP A 143 -38.63 -48.41 -34.60
C ASP A 143 -37.62 -47.25 -34.75
N ASP A 144 -36.75 -47.18 -35.77
CA ASP A 144 -36.51 -47.97 -36.97
C ASP A 144 -35.11 -47.61 -37.51
N ASP A 145 -34.54 -48.52 -38.32
CA ASP A 145 -33.28 -48.43 -39.05
C ASP A 145 -33.16 -47.19 -39.96
N ASP A 146 -31.95 -46.62 -40.07
CA ASP A 146 -31.41 -46.15 -41.36
C ASP A 146 -29.89 -45.94 -41.28
N ASP A 147 -29.17 -46.88 -41.91
CA ASP A 147 -27.75 -46.78 -42.27
C ASP A 147 -27.58 -45.75 -43.40
N SER A 148 -26.83 -44.68 -43.16
CA SER A 148 -26.24 -43.91 -44.24
C SER A 148 -24.79 -43.51 -43.94
N ASP A 149 -23.89 -44.11 -44.69
CA ASP A 149 -22.49 -43.72 -44.85
C ASP A 149 -22.42 -42.32 -45.48
N SER A 150 -21.88 -41.33 -44.76
CA SER A 150 -21.43 -40.07 -45.37
C SER A 150 -20.34 -39.40 -44.53
N ASP A 151 -19.16 -39.35 -45.15
CA ASP A 151 -18.06 -38.39 -45.02
C ASP A 151 -17.53 -38.02 -43.62
N SER A 152 -16.25 -38.35 -43.45
CA SER A 152 -15.36 -37.88 -42.39
C SER A 152 -15.27 -36.35 -42.36
N ASP A 153 -16.14 -35.72 -41.58
CA ASP A 153 -15.87 -34.38 -41.05
C ASP A 153 -14.93 -34.52 -39.85
N GLU A 154 -13.75 -33.92 -39.96
CA GLU A 154 -12.86 -33.65 -38.83
C GLU A 154 -13.67 -32.87 -37.78
N PHE A 155 -14.14 -33.57 -36.75
CA PHE A 155 -14.50 -32.94 -35.49
C PHE A 155 -13.23 -32.29 -34.94
N HIS A 156 -13.06 -31.00 -35.22
CA HIS A 156 -12.31 -30.13 -34.34
C HIS A 156 -13.01 -30.20 -32.97
N GLU A 157 -12.52 -31.08 -32.10
CA GLU A 157 -12.69 -30.95 -30.66
C GLU A 157 -12.34 -29.49 -30.32
N LYS A 158 -13.36 -28.69 -30.02
CA LYS A 158 -13.16 -27.39 -29.40
C LYS A 158 -12.52 -27.70 -28.05
N SER A 159 -11.21 -27.58 -28.00
CA SER A 159 -10.50 -27.39 -26.73
C SER A 159 -11.20 -26.24 -26.02
N ASP A 160 -11.76 -26.53 -24.85
CA ASP A 160 -12.41 -25.58 -23.97
C ASP A 160 -11.33 -24.61 -23.46
N ASP A 161 -10.95 -23.66 -24.30
CA ASP A 161 -9.82 -22.75 -24.10
C ASP A 161 -10.28 -21.68 -23.11
N THR A 162 -9.79 -21.75 -21.87
CA THR A 162 -10.06 -20.82 -20.77
C THR A 162 -9.42 -19.45 -20.97
N ASP A 163 -9.41 -18.97 -22.22
CA ASP A 163 -8.73 -17.76 -22.65
C ASP A 163 -9.50 -16.52 -22.22
N ARG A 164 -8.83 -15.66 -21.46
CA ARG A 164 -9.40 -14.40 -20.97
C ARG A 164 -9.10 -13.25 -21.90
N LEU A 165 -10.03 -12.30 -22.00
CA LEU A 165 -9.89 -11.12 -22.85
C LEU A 165 -9.72 -9.85 -22.01
N ILE A 166 -8.81 -8.97 -22.45
CA ILE A 166 -8.73 -7.57 -22.03
C ILE A 166 -9.30 -6.71 -23.14
N ALA A 167 -10.28 -5.87 -22.82
CA ALA A 167 -10.72 -4.78 -23.67
C ALA A 167 -9.99 -3.49 -23.30
N ALA A 168 -9.37 -2.83 -24.27
CA ALA A 168 -8.65 -1.58 -24.12
C ALA A 168 -9.35 -0.47 -24.91
N ALA A 169 -9.78 0.59 -24.23
CA ALA A 169 -10.35 1.79 -24.83
C ALA A 169 -9.23 2.71 -25.32
N CYS A 170 -9.20 3.01 -26.62
CA CYS A 170 -8.14 3.78 -27.25
C CYS A 170 -8.59 5.17 -27.71
N ASP A 171 -7.64 6.10 -27.74
CA ASP A 171 -7.85 7.49 -28.15
C ASP A 171 -8.35 7.63 -29.60
N ASP A 172 -8.03 6.68 -30.47
CA ASP A 172 -8.48 6.68 -31.86
C ASP A 172 -9.95 6.28 -32.06
N GLY A 173 -10.67 6.00 -30.97
CA GLY A 173 -12.07 5.58 -30.98
C GLY A 173 -12.26 4.08 -31.22
N CYS A 174 -11.19 3.28 -31.22
CA CYS A 174 -11.29 1.83 -31.27
C CYS A 174 -11.30 1.24 -29.85
N VAL A 175 -11.99 0.12 -29.68
CA VAL A 175 -11.78 -0.78 -28.54
C VAL A 175 -11.05 -2.01 -29.04
N ARG A 176 -9.86 -2.26 -28.49
CA ARG A 176 -9.01 -3.39 -28.88
C ARG A 176 -9.13 -4.51 -27.86
N LEU A 177 -9.26 -5.74 -28.34
CA LEU A 177 -9.34 -6.96 -27.53
C LEU A 177 -8.02 -7.70 -27.60
N TYR A 178 -7.48 -8.04 -26.44
CA TYR A 178 -6.27 -8.82 -26.28
C TYR A 178 -6.57 -10.10 -25.51
N ARG A 179 -6.02 -11.22 -25.95
CA ARG A 179 -6.15 -12.52 -25.31
C ARG A 179 -4.96 -12.77 -24.38
N ILE A 180 -5.27 -13.16 -23.15
CA ILE A 180 -4.33 -13.59 -22.14
C ILE A 180 -4.28 -15.11 -22.18
N SER A 181 -3.16 -15.64 -22.65
CA SER A 181 -2.88 -17.09 -22.62
C SER A 181 -2.07 -17.46 -21.38
N ASP A 182 -2.19 -18.72 -20.94
CA ASP A 182 -1.46 -19.27 -19.78
C ASP A 182 0.06 -19.30 -19.98
N LEU A 183 0.54 -19.28 -21.23
CA LEU A 183 1.97 -19.21 -21.59
C LEU A 183 2.61 -17.83 -21.39
N ASN A 184 2.05 -16.98 -20.52
CA ASN A 184 2.52 -15.62 -20.24
C ASN A 184 2.63 -14.72 -21.47
N LYS A 185 1.74 -14.89 -22.45
CA LYS A 185 1.68 -14.04 -23.66
C LYS A 185 0.35 -13.29 -23.73
N LEU A 186 0.46 -11.99 -23.95
CA LEU A 186 -0.65 -11.13 -24.35
C LEU A 186 -0.65 -11.05 -25.88
N THR A 187 -1.73 -11.51 -26.51
CA THR A 187 -1.83 -11.53 -27.98
C THR A 187 -2.99 -10.65 -28.44
N TYR A 188 -2.78 -9.91 -29.53
CA TYR A 188 -3.88 -9.16 -30.14
C TYR A 188 -4.91 -10.15 -30.71
N TYR A 189 -6.17 -9.98 -30.32
CA TYR A 189 -7.27 -10.83 -30.78
C TYR A 189 -8.06 -10.13 -31.90
N ARG A 190 -8.67 -8.98 -31.59
CA ARG A 190 -9.54 -8.26 -32.54
C ARG A 190 -9.73 -6.80 -32.13
N SER A 191 -10.08 -5.94 -33.07
CA SER A 191 -10.53 -4.57 -32.80
C SER A 191 -12.01 -4.43 -33.13
N LEU A 192 -12.77 -3.76 -32.26
CA LEU A 192 -14.11 -3.31 -32.58
C LEU A 192 -14.07 -2.20 -33.65
N PRO A 193 -15.15 -2.01 -34.44
CA PRO A 193 -15.23 -0.96 -35.43
C PRO A 193 -14.89 0.41 -34.86
N ARG A 194 -14.04 1.15 -35.58
CA ARG A 194 -13.62 2.49 -35.17
C ARG A 194 -14.81 3.45 -35.18
N VAL A 195 -14.96 4.23 -34.11
CA VAL A 195 -16.01 5.25 -34.00
C VAL A 195 -15.44 6.65 -33.93
N SER A 196 -16.30 7.65 -34.19
CA SER A 196 -15.94 9.06 -34.02
C SER A 196 -15.89 9.44 -32.55
N GLY A 197 -14.85 10.20 -32.17
CA GLY A 197 -14.52 10.52 -30.78
C GLY A 197 -13.56 9.53 -30.14
N ARG A 198 -12.95 9.92 -29.03
CA ARG A 198 -12.02 9.09 -28.26
C ARG A 198 -12.82 8.05 -27.47
N ALA A 199 -12.32 6.82 -27.34
CA ALA A 199 -12.89 5.86 -26.39
C ALA A 199 -12.16 6.05 -25.05
N LEU A 200 -12.88 6.55 -24.05
CA LEU A 200 -12.32 6.94 -22.75
C LEU A 200 -12.50 5.85 -21.70
N SER A 201 -13.63 5.13 -21.78
CA SER A 201 -13.99 4.09 -20.82
C SER A 201 -14.50 2.83 -21.49
N VAL A 202 -14.30 1.68 -20.84
CA VAL A 202 -14.77 0.38 -21.30
C VAL A 202 -15.12 -0.53 -20.14
N THR A 203 -16.21 -1.29 -20.26
CA THR A 203 -16.60 -2.31 -19.28
C THR A 203 -17.29 -3.49 -19.96
N TRP A 204 -17.07 -4.69 -19.44
CA TRP A 204 -17.77 -5.89 -19.88
C TRP A 204 -19.12 -6.04 -19.18
N SER A 205 -20.09 -6.65 -19.85
CA SER A 205 -21.27 -7.17 -19.17
C SER A 205 -20.89 -8.35 -18.27
N PRO A 206 -21.61 -8.60 -17.16
CA PRO A 206 -21.32 -9.70 -16.25
C PRO A 206 -21.35 -11.10 -16.90
N ASP A 207 -22.08 -11.26 -18.00
CA ASP A 207 -22.18 -12.49 -18.79
C ASP A 207 -21.10 -12.60 -19.89
N ALA A 208 -20.18 -11.63 -19.99
CA ALA A 208 -19.14 -11.51 -21.01
C ALA A 208 -19.64 -11.43 -22.48
N LYS A 209 -20.95 -11.29 -22.71
CA LYS A 209 -21.53 -11.26 -24.07
C LYS A 209 -21.52 -9.88 -24.71
N ARG A 210 -21.47 -8.82 -23.90
CA ARG A 210 -21.51 -7.42 -24.35
C ARG A 210 -20.33 -6.64 -23.81
N ILE A 211 -19.90 -5.66 -24.59
CA ILE A 211 -18.90 -4.66 -24.19
C ILE A 211 -19.56 -3.29 -24.29
N PHE A 212 -19.42 -2.47 -23.27
CA PHE A 212 -19.86 -1.08 -23.29
C PHE A 212 -18.64 -0.17 -23.38
N SER A 213 -18.67 0.81 -24.28
CA SER A 213 -17.61 1.80 -24.44
C SER A 213 -18.13 3.23 -24.37
N GLY A 214 -17.55 4.06 -23.51
CA GLY A 214 -17.90 5.46 -23.34
C GLY A 214 -16.96 6.37 -24.14
N SER A 215 -17.53 7.37 -24.80
CA SER A 215 -16.80 8.25 -25.71
C SER A 215 -16.67 9.69 -25.19
N SER A 216 -15.69 10.43 -25.74
CA SER A 216 -15.57 11.89 -25.57
C SER A 216 -16.73 12.69 -26.17
N ASN A 217 -17.59 12.06 -26.99
CA ASN A 217 -18.68 12.72 -27.71
C ASN A 217 -20.06 12.51 -27.05
N GLY A 218 -20.11 12.10 -25.78
CA GLY A 218 -21.34 11.88 -25.01
C GLY A 218 -22.11 10.64 -25.42
N LEU A 219 -21.48 9.72 -26.15
CA LEU A 219 -22.09 8.48 -26.60
C LEU A 219 -21.52 7.29 -25.82
N ILE A 220 -22.41 6.40 -25.39
CA ILE A 220 -22.05 5.06 -24.93
C ILE A 220 -22.50 4.07 -25.99
N ARG A 221 -21.62 3.17 -26.41
CA ARG A 221 -21.93 2.13 -27.40
C ARG A 221 -21.94 0.77 -26.73
N CYS A 222 -22.91 -0.05 -27.12
CA CYS A 222 -22.98 -1.45 -26.77
C CYS A 222 -22.53 -2.29 -27.96
N TRP A 223 -21.59 -3.19 -27.73
CA TRP A 223 -21.01 -4.08 -28.72
C TRP A 223 -21.31 -5.51 -28.37
N ASP A 224 -21.60 -6.34 -29.36
CA ASP A 224 -21.61 -7.79 -29.19
C ASP A 224 -20.15 -8.27 -29.10
N ALA A 225 -19.77 -8.95 -28.01
CA ALA A 225 -18.40 -9.38 -27.79
C ALA A 225 -17.94 -10.48 -28.78
N ASN A 226 -18.86 -11.32 -29.25
CA ASN A 226 -18.57 -12.44 -30.14
C ASN A 226 -18.55 -11.99 -31.60
N LEU A 227 -19.58 -11.23 -31.98
CA LEU A 227 -19.78 -10.77 -33.36
C LEU A 227 -19.08 -9.45 -33.67
N CYS A 228 -18.67 -8.71 -32.63
CA CYS A 228 -17.92 -7.45 -32.71
C CYS A 228 -18.61 -6.36 -33.55
N HIS A 229 -19.94 -6.31 -33.53
CA HIS A 229 -20.72 -5.24 -34.16
C HIS A 229 -21.42 -4.37 -33.10
N GLU A 230 -21.76 -3.14 -33.47
CA GLU A 230 -22.51 -2.21 -32.62
C GLU A 230 -23.98 -2.68 -32.54
N VAL A 231 -24.46 -3.01 -31.34
CA VAL A 231 -25.84 -3.44 -31.10
C VAL A 231 -26.75 -2.22 -31.00
N TYR A 232 -26.37 -1.25 -30.15
CA TYR A 232 -27.08 0.02 -30.00
C TYR A 232 -26.17 1.08 -29.36
N ARG A 233 -26.67 2.32 -29.33
CA ARG A 233 -26.01 3.48 -28.73
C ARG A 233 -26.93 4.21 -27.74
N ILE A 234 -26.33 4.79 -26.71
CA ILE A 234 -26.98 5.63 -25.70
C ILE A 234 -26.37 7.03 -25.78
N THR A 235 -27.22 8.06 -25.72
CA THR A 235 -26.78 9.46 -25.63
C THR A 235 -26.89 9.96 -24.19
N VAL A 236 -25.77 10.36 -23.62
CA VAL A 236 -25.66 10.91 -22.25
C VAL A 236 -26.14 12.37 -22.26
N GLY A 237 -26.69 12.86 -21.14
CA GLY A 237 -27.08 14.27 -21.00
C GLY A 237 -28.44 14.66 -21.61
N LEU A 238 -29.28 13.69 -21.97
CA LEU A 238 -30.69 13.91 -22.32
C LEU A 238 -31.49 14.34 -21.06
N GLY A 239 -31.37 15.60 -20.63
CA GLY A 239 -32.09 16.05 -19.43
C GLY A 239 -31.85 17.44 -18.84
N GLY A 240 -30.89 18.27 -19.29
CA GLY A 240 -30.77 19.63 -18.72
C GLY A 240 -29.54 20.46 -19.08
N LEU A 241 -29.81 21.75 -19.32
CA LEU A 241 -28.95 22.89 -19.73
C LEU A 241 -28.13 22.72 -21.02
N GLY A 242 -28.67 23.32 -22.09
CA GLY A 242 -28.04 23.41 -23.40
C GLY A 242 -26.70 24.13 -23.40
N SER A 243 -25.61 23.35 -23.31
CA SER A 243 -24.28 23.82 -23.63
C SER A 243 -23.70 22.94 -24.72
N SER A 244 -23.22 23.60 -25.77
CA SER A 244 -22.57 23.09 -26.97
C SER A 244 -21.19 22.46 -26.71
N SER A 245 -20.99 21.83 -25.54
CA SER A 245 -19.72 21.21 -25.14
C SER A 245 -19.82 19.69 -25.29
N GLU A 246 -18.81 19.09 -25.89
CA GLU A 246 -18.67 17.63 -26.00
C GLU A 246 -18.62 17.02 -24.58
N ILE A 247 -19.59 16.16 -24.23
CA ILE A 247 -19.67 15.50 -22.91
C ILE A 247 -18.73 14.30 -22.92
N CYS A 248 -17.79 14.22 -21.98
CA CYS A 248 -16.90 13.06 -21.88
C CYS A 248 -17.48 12.01 -20.92
N VAL A 249 -17.58 10.75 -21.36
CA VAL A 249 -17.97 9.62 -20.50
C VAL A 249 -16.71 8.97 -19.91
N TRP A 250 -16.31 9.45 -18.74
CA TRP A 250 -15.06 9.08 -18.08
C TRP A 250 -15.07 7.67 -17.48
N SER A 251 -16.23 7.19 -17.02
CA SER A 251 -16.32 5.90 -16.34
C SER A 251 -17.60 5.15 -16.67
N LEU A 252 -17.47 3.83 -16.78
CA LEU A 252 -18.58 2.89 -16.98
C LEU A 252 -18.48 1.72 -16.01
N LEU A 253 -19.63 1.24 -15.56
CA LEU A 253 -19.74 0.08 -14.68
C LEU A 253 -21.00 -0.72 -15.01
N SER A 254 -20.84 -2.00 -15.32
CA SER A 254 -21.96 -2.92 -15.54
C SER A 254 -22.30 -3.71 -14.27
N LEU A 255 -23.58 -3.81 -13.93
CA LEU A 255 -24.06 -4.49 -12.73
C LEU A 255 -24.81 -5.79 -13.05
N ARG A 256 -24.79 -6.75 -12.11
CA ARG A 256 -25.50 -8.03 -12.23
C ARG A 256 -27.02 -7.87 -12.39
N CYS A 257 -27.59 -6.77 -11.93
CA CYS A 257 -29.01 -6.45 -12.10
C CYS A 257 -29.37 -5.93 -13.51
N SER A 258 -28.52 -6.12 -14.53
CA SER A 258 -28.75 -5.56 -15.88
C SER A 258 -28.83 -4.03 -15.90
N THR A 259 -28.18 -3.35 -14.95
CA THR A 259 -28.00 -1.89 -14.98
C THR A 259 -26.60 -1.54 -15.48
N LEU A 260 -26.50 -0.59 -16.40
CA LEU A 260 -25.25 0.08 -16.75
C LEU A 260 -25.20 1.43 -16.04
N VAL A 261 -24.07 1.76 -15.43
CA VAL A 261 -23.84 3.05 -14.77
C VAL A 261 -22.78 3.82 -15.54
N SER A 262 -23.01 5.11 -15.76
CA SER A 262 -22.05 6.01 -16.41
C SER A 262 -21.80 7.25 -15.57
N GLY A 263 -20.54 7.67 -15.49
CA GLY A 263 -20.11 8.94 -14.91
C GLY A 263 -19.51 9.84 -15.99
N ASP A 264 -19.94 11.10 -16.03
CA ASP A 264 -19.57 12.04 -17.10
C ASP A 264 -18.89 13.33 -16.59
N SER A 265 -18.40 14.12 -17.55
CA SER A 265 -17.74 15.41 -17.30
C SER A 265 -18.68 16.53 -16.83
N THR A 266 -20.00 16.30 -16.77
CA THR A 266 -20.95 17.27 -16.21
C THR A 266 -21.16 17.08 -14.70
N GLY A 267 -20.54 16.06 -14.10
CA GLY A 267 -20.77 15.67 -12.72
C GLY A 267 -22.04 14.83 -12.54
N THR A 268 -22.58 14.27 -13.61
CA THR A 268 -23.79 13.46 -13.58
C THR A 268 -23.45 11.98 -13.57
N VAL A 269 -24.13 11.23 -12.69
CA VAL A 269 -24.13 9.76 -12.66
C VAL A 269 -25.48 9.27 -13.18
N GLN A 270 -25.46 8.53 -14.29
CA GLN A 270 -26.67 8.03 -14.95
C GLN A 270 -26.74 6.51 -14.87
N PHE A 271 -27.93 5.97 -14.61
CA PHE A 271 -28.23 4.55 -14.53
C PHE A 271 -29.12 4.18 -15.71
N TRP A 272 -28.75 3.14 -16.45
CA TRP A 272 -29.39 2.72 -17.69
C TRP A 272 -29.76 1.25 -17.63
N ASP A 273 -30.82 0.87 -18.34
CA ASP A 273 -31.07 -0.53 -18.67
C ASP A 273 -30.00 -0.99 -19.67
N SER A 274 -29.21 -1.99 -19.28
CA SER A 274 -28.15 -2.56 -20.11
C SER A 274 -28.66 -3.47 -21.26
N GLN A 275 -29.95 -3.83 -21.25
CA GLN A 275 -30.55 -4.62 -22.32
C GLN A 275 -31.00 -3.73 -23.47
N HIS A 276 -31.71 -2.64 -23.14
CA HIS A 276 -32.39 -1.75 -24.10
C HIS A 276 -31.73 -0.37 -24.25
N GLY A 277 -30.80 0.00 -23.37
CA GLY A 277 -30.14 1.32 -23.40
C GLY A 277 -31.01 2.48 -22.94
N THR A 278 -32.08 2.23 -22.19
CA THR A 278 -33.01 3.27 -21.71
C THR A 278 -32.57 3.85 -20.37
N LEU A 279 -32.72 5.16 -20.19
CA LEU A 279 -32.40 5.83 -18.92
C LEU A 279 -33.36 5.39 -17.82
N LEU A 280 -32.82 4.96 -16.67
CA LEU A 280 -33.57 4.64 -15.46
C LEU A 280 -33.57 5.82 -14.49
N GLU A 281 -32.39 6.33 -14.14
CA GLU A 281 -32.21 7.41 -13.17
C GLU A 281 -31.01 8.29 -13.55
N SER A 282 -31.05 9.56 -13.16
CA SER A 282 -29.98 10.53 -13.41
C SER A 282 -29.74 11.40 -12.19
N HIS A 283 -28.50 11.39 -11.67
CA HIS A 283 -28.10 12.05 -10.43
C HIS A 283 -26.97 13.05 -10.68
N SER A 284 -27.28 14.35 -10.66
CA SER A 284 -26.28 15.43 -10.82
C SER A 284 -25.83 15.97 -9.46
N ASN A 285 -25.14 15.14 -8.68
CA ASN A 285 -24.69 15.50 -7.32
C ASN A 285 -23.23 15.95 -7.24
N HIS A 286 -22.38 15.52 -8.17
CA HIS A 286 -20.99 15.99 -8.21
C HIS A 286 -20.90 17.42 -8.74
N LYS A 287 -19.89 18.15 -8.29
CA LYS A 287 -19.62 19.53 -8.74
C LYS A 287 -18.55 19.63 -9.84
N GLY A 288 -18.04 18.49 -10.27
CA GLY A 288 -17.05 18.34 -11.33
C GLY A 288 -17.08 16.92 -11.88
N ASP A 289 -16.18 16.62 -12.81
CA ASP A 289 -16.12 15.37 -13.57
C ASP A 289 -16.15 14.11 -12.70
N VAL A 290 -16.97 13.13 -13.09
CA VAL A 290 -17.04 11.81 -12.43
C VAL A 290 -16.01 10.87 -13.04
N ASN A 291 -14.81 10.87 -12.49
CA ASN A 291 -13.66 10.12 -13.02
C ASN A 291 -13.80 8.60 -12.88
N THR A 292 -14.45 8.10 -11.83
CA THR A 292 -14.41 6.67 -11.49
C THR A 292 -15.68 6.19 -10.78
N LEU A 293 -16.00 4.91 -10.99
CA LEU A 293 -17.13 4.21 -10.40
C LEU A 293 -16.68 2.89 -9.77
N ALA A 294 -17.36 2.44 -8.72
CA ALA A 294 -17.19 1.11 -8.14
C ALA A 294 -18.52 0.56 -7.61
N ALA A 295 -18.70 -0.77 -7.64
CA ALA A 295 -19.86 -1.43 -7.04
C ALA A 295 -19.45 -2.21 -5.79
N ALA A 296 -20.35 -2.30 -4.82
CA ALA A 296 -20.22 -3.30 -3.77
C ALA A 296 -20.31 -4.72 -4.36
N PRO A 297 -19.75 -5.76 -3.71
CA PRO A 297 -19.79 -7.13 -4.24
C PRO A 297 -21.21 -7.68 -4.42
N SER A 298 -22.17 -7.14 -3.67
CA SER A 298 -23.61 -7.43 -3.78
C SER A 298 -24.31 -6.74 -4.97
N HIS A 299 -23.66 -5.81 -5.67
CA HIS A 299 -24.22 -4.96 -6.75
C HIS A 299 -25.49 -4.17 -6.40
N ASN A 300 -25.85 -4.04 -5.11
CA ASN A 300 -26.98 -3.22 -4.64
C ASN A 300 -26.55 -1.81 -4.18
N ARG A 301 -25.25 -1.52 -4.24
CA ARG A 301 -24.65 -0.23 -3.90
C ARG A 301 -23.61 0.13 -4.94
N VAL A 302 -23.63 1.39 -5.36
CA VAL A 302 -22.69 1.97 -6.32
C VAL A 302 -22.07 3.22 -5.70
N PHE A 303 -20.78 3.37 -5.93
CA PHE A 303 -19.99 4.49 -5.49
C PHE A 303 -19.44 5.25 -6.69
N SER A 304 -19.49 6.58 -6.64
CA SER A 304 -18.88 7.46 -7.62
C SER A 304 -17.90 8.41 -6.96
N ALA A 305 -16.84 8.77 -7.68
CA ALA A 305 -15.90 9.77 -7.24
C ALA A 305 -15.30 10.54 -8.43
N GLY A 306 -14.83 11.76 -8.15
CA GLY A 306 -14.47 12.69 -9.21
C GLY A 306 -13.58 13.86 -8.79
N ALA A 307 -13.53 14.86 -9.66
CA ALA A 307 -12.71 16.07 -9.53
C ALA A 307 -13.08 16.95 -8.32
N ASP A 308 -14.26 16.75 -7.72
CA ASP A 308 -14.70 17.53 -6.56
C ASP A 308 -14.20 16.98 -5.20
N GLY A 309 -13.45 15.87 -5.23
CA GLY A 309 -12.91 15.18 -4.06
C GLY A 309 -13.95 14.46 -3.21
N GLN A 310 -15.18 14.30 -3.72
CA GLN A 310 -16.27 13.60 -3.03
C GLN A 310 -16.37 12.15 -3.47
N VAL A 311 -16.70 11.26 -2.54
CA VAL A 311 -17.20 9.92 -2.81
C VAL A 311 -18.68 9.89 -2.48
N ILE A 312 -19.53 9.51 -3.42
CA ILE A 312 -21.00 9.47 -3.28
C ILE A 312 -21.48 8.03 -3.30
N LEU A 313 -22.49 7.70 -2.47
CA LEU A 313 -23.16 6.40 -2.44
C LEU A 313 -24.57 6.48 -3.01
N TYR A 314 -24.88 5.53 -3.91
CA TYR A 314 -26.20 5.22 -4.42
C TYR A 314 -26.61 3.82 -4.01
N LYS A 315 -27.89 3.62 -3.68
CA LYS A 315 -28.43 2.32 -3.29
C LYS A 315 -29.61 1.94 -4.17
N LEU A 316 -29.65 0.67 -4.58
CA LEU A 316 -30.79 0.09 -5.27
C LEU A 316 -31.94 -0.12 -4.26
N SER A 317 -33.08 0.50 -4.53
CA SER A 317 -34.31 0.33 -3.78
C SER A 317 -35.09 -0.88 -4.29
N GLY A 318 -35.34 -1.82 -3.37
CA GLY A 318 -36.05 -3.08 -3.64
C GLY A 318 -35.12 -4.29 -3.77
N SER A 319 -34.81 -4.97 -2.66
CA SER A 319 -34.38 -6.38 -2.70
C SER A 319 -34.75 -7.10 -1.40
N THR A 320 -35.94 -7.71 -1.39
CA THR A 320 -36.13 -9.02 -0.77
C THR A 320 -35.56 -10.04 -1.74
N GLN A 321 -34.36 -10.54 -1.44
CA GLN A 321 -33.65 -11.78 -1.85
C GLN A 321 -33.81 -12.44 -3.26
N ASP A 322 -34.71 -12.04 -4.14
CA ASP A 322 -34.86 -12.62 -5.48
C ASP A 322 -34.44 -11.62 -6.56
N LEU A 323 -33.27 -11.85 -7.16
CA LEU A 323 -32.77 -11.13 -8.35
C LEU A 323 -33.53 -11.58 -9.61
N LYS A 324 -34.86 -11.38 -9.66
CA LYS A 324 -35.60 -11.46 -10.93
C LYS A 324 -35.53 -10.11 -11.67
N PRO A 325 -35.37 -10.12 -13.00
CA PRO A 325 -35.41 -8.90 -13.81
C PRO A 325 -36.86 -8.40 -13.91
N CYS A 326 -37.32 -7.62 -12.93
CA CYS A 326 -38.67 -7.03 -12.95
C CYS A 326 -38.64 -5.49 -12.84
N SER A 327 -38.81 -4.86 -14.00
CA SER A 327 -39.44 -3.57 -14.39
C SER A 327 -39.46 -2.30 -13.52
N SER A 328 -38.86 -2.20 -12.33
CA SER A 328 -38.64 -0.87 -11.72
C SER A 328 -37.44 -0.84 -10.78
N GLN A 329 -36.25 -0.86 -11.37
CA GLN A 329 -35.01 -0.66 -10.63
C GLN A 329 -34.85 0.83 -10.32
N LYS A 330 -34.98 1.19 -9.05
CA LYS A 330 -34.81 2.58 -8.60
C LYS A 330 -33.50 2.74 -7.85
N TRP A 331 -32.69 3.71 -8.23
CA TRP A 331 -31.43 4.03 -7.57
C TRP A 331 -31.57 5.34 -6.79
N ASP A 332 -31.46 5.27 -5.46
CA ASP A 332 -31.57 6.42 -4.58
C ASP A 332 -30.18 6.90 -4.14
N TYR A 333 -29.97 8.21 -4.18
CA TYR A 333 -28.83 8.88 -3.56
C TYR A 333 -28.93 8.79 -2.03
N ILE A 334 -27.85 8.34 -1.37
CA ILE A 334 -27.81 8.17 0.09
C ILE A 334 -27.03 9.30 0.77
N GLY A 335 -25.86 9.65 0.23
CA GLY A 335 -24.98 10.64 0.84
C GLY A 335 -23.57 10.63 0.25
N TYR A 336 -22.75 11.57 0.69
CA TYR A 336 -21.37 11.71 0.26
C TYR A 336 -20.39 11.86 1.43
N VAL A 337 -19.13 11.54 1.18
CA VAL A 337 -18.01 11.77 2.08
C VAL A 337 -16.88 12.45 1.30
N LYS A 338 -16.33 13.55 1.83
CA LYS A 338 -15.20 14.28 1.23
C LYS A 338 -13.94 14.10 2.08
N ALA A 339 -13.13 13.08 1.75
CA ALA A 339 -11.87 12.79 2.43
C ALA A 339 -10.67 13.45 1.73
N HIS A 340 -10.65 13.37 0.40
CA HIS A 340 -9.55 13.87 -0.41
C HIS A 340 -9.50 15.41 -0.44
N THR A 341 -8.30 15.93 -0.64
CA THR A 341 -8.08 17.37 -0.87
C THR A 341 -8.10 17.74 -2.35
N HIS A 342 -7.86 16.77 -3.23
CA HIS A 342 -7.83 16.89 -4.69
C HIS A 342 -8.75 15.86 -5.34
N ASP A 343 -8.72 15.85 -6.67
CA ASP A 343 -9.40 14.94 -7.57
C ASP A 343 -9.15 13.48 -7.19
N ILE A 344 -10.24 12.71 -7.18
CA ILE A 344 -10.19 11.26 -7.02
C ILE A 344 -10.11 10.65 -8.41
N ARG A 345 -9.09 9.84 -8.66
CA ARG A 345 -8.82 9.24 -9.98
C ARG A 345 -9.24 7.79 -10.08
N ALA A 346 -9.24 7.07 -8.95
CA ALA A 346 -9.53 5.65 -8.94
C ALA A 346 -10.31 5.22 -7.70
N LEU A 347 -11.24 4.29 -7.91
CA LEU A 347 -11.96 3.54 -6.88
C LEU A 347 -11.77 2.06 -7.12
N THR A 348 -11.65 1.29 -6.05
CA THR A 348 -11.75 -0.17 -6.10
C THR A 348 -12.39 -0.71 -4.83
N VAL A 349 -12.83 -1.96 -4.84
CA VAL A 349 -13.34 -2.67 -3.67
C VAL A 349 -12.42 -3.83 -3.37
N ALA A 350 -12.13 -4.04 -2.09
CA ALA A 350 -11.30 -5.15 -1.64
C ALA A 350 -11.89 -5.79 -0.39
N VAL A 351 -11.53 -7.04 -0.12
CA VAL A 351 -12.04 -7.84 0.99
C VAL A 351 -10.85 -8.37 1.80
N PRO A 352 -10.78 -8.08 3.11
CA PRO A 352 -9.72 -8.64 3.94
C PRO A 352 -9.83 -10.18 4.00
N ILE A 353 -8.72 -10.87 3.77
CA ILE A 353 -8.65 -12.35 3.67
C ILE A 353 -9.26 -13.01 4.91
N SER A 354 -10.27 -13.88 4.73
CA SER A 354 -10.54 -14.97 5.66
C SER A 354 -9.53 -16.08 5.41
N ARG A 355 -8.59 -16.33 6.33
CA ARG A 355 -7.95 -17.65 6.33
C ARG A 355 -9.01 -18.65 6.76
N GLU A 356 -9.28 -19.64 5.90
CA GLU A 356 -10.04 -20.83 6.26
C GLU A 356 -9.20 -21.64 7.25
N ASP A 357 -9.51 -21.49 8.54
CA ASP A 357 -9.40 -22.59 9.49
C ASP A 357 -10.85 -22.99 9.85
N PRO A 358 -11.19 -24.29 9.91
CA PRO A 358 -12.54 -24.72 10.25
C PRO A 358 -12.87 -24.30 11.69
N PHE A 359 -13.91 -23.49 11.85
CA PHE A 359 -14.46 -23.16 13.16
C PHE A 359 -15.12 -24.40 13.78
N PRO A 360 -14.96 -24.65 15.09
CA PRO A 360 -15.90 -25.44 15.85
C PRO A 360 -17.21 -24.65 16.00
N ASP A 361 -18.33 -25.35 15.81
CA ASP A 361 -19.70 -24.84 15.79
C ASP A 361 -20.12 -23.99 17.02
N ASP A 362 -21.04 -23.06 16.72
CA ASP A 362 -22.14 -22.54 17.55
C ASP A 362 -21.87 -22.04 18.97
N ILE A 363 -21.80 -20.70 19.14
CA ILE A 363 -22.34 -20.03 20.33
C ILE A 363 -23.13 -18.77 19.93
N LEU A 364 -24.45 -18.86 20.12
CA LEU A 364 -25.45 -17.79 19.97
C LEU A 364 -25.18 -16.61 20.93
N PRO A 365 -25.42 -15.34 20.52
CA PRO A 365 -25.28 -14.19 21.42
C PRO A 365 -26.54 -14.01 22.28
N ASP A 366 -26.37 -14.14 23.59
CA ASP A 366 -27.42 -13.87 24.56
C ASP A 366 -27.67 -12.36 24.70
N LYS A 367 -28.93 -11.96 24.60
CA LYS A 367 -29.40 -10.58 24.76
C LYS A 367 -29.66 -10.35 26.24
N THR A 368 -28.93 -9.45 26.89
CA THR A 368 -29.47 -8.45 27.84
C THR A 368 -28.36 -7.68 28.58
N SER A 369 -28.15 -6.40 28.25
CA SER A 369 -27.79 -5.40 29.28
C SER A 369 -28.11 -3.97 28.81
N ARG A 370 -28.53 -3.17 29.79
CA ARG A 370 -29.27 -1.90 29.64
C ARG A 370 -28.36 -0.73 29.24
N LYS A 371 -28.86 0.10 28.33
CA LYS A 371 -28.25 1.36 27.88
C LYS A 371 -28.13 2.39 29.02
N HIS A 372 -26.91 2.87 29.29
CA HIS A 372 -26.68 4.20 29.85
C HIS A 372 -26.19 5.14 28.75
N ARG A 373 -26.97 6.20 28.49
CA ARG A 373 -26.60 7.32 27.60
C ARG A 373 -25.51 8.16 28.29
N LYS A 374 -24.27 8.05 27.81
CA LYS A 374 -23.27 9.12 27.94
C LYS A 374 -22.95 9.68 26.56
N ARG A 375 -22.89 11.01 26.50
CA ARG A 375 -22.71 11.80 25.30
C ARG A 375 -21.22 12.13 25.21
N GLU A 376 -20.47 11.39 24.41
CA GLU A 376 -19.04 11.62 24.19
C GLU A 376 -18.66 11.35 22.74
N LYS A 377 -17.90 12.29 22.15
CA LYS A 377 -17.06 12.12 20.95
C LYS A 377 -15.85 13.07 21.09
N PRO A 378 -14.68 12.75 20.50
CA PRO A 378 -14.19 11.42 20.18
C PRO A 378 -12.70 11.18 20.50
N VAL A 379 -12.35 9.92 20.77
CA VAL A 379 -10.99 9.39 20.53
C VAL A 379 -11.13 8.51 19.28
N ASP A 380 -10.82 9.06 18.11
CA ASP A 380 -11.01 8.37 16.84
C ASP A 380 -9.86 7.38 16.57
N PHE A 381 -10.11 6.12 16.90
CA PHE A 381 -9.70 4.99 16.07
C PHE A 381 -10.98 4.26 15.65
N THR A 382 -11.61 4.69 14.57
CA THR A 382 -12.91 4.15 14.09
C THR A 382 -12.77 2.86 13.31
N TYR A 383 -11.59 2.58 12.77
CA TYR A 383 -11.36 1.53 11.77
C TYR A 383 -11.69 0.12 12.28
N HIS A 384 -11.19 -0.25 13.46
CA HIS A 384 -11.44 -1.57 14.07
C HIS A 384 -12.94 -1.86 14.32
N ASN A 385 -13.78 -0.83 14.42
CA ASN A 385 -15.21 -1.03 14.67
C ASN A 385 -15.96 -1.59 13.45
N TRP A 386 -15.42 -1.42 12.24
CA TRP A 386 -16.11 -1.79 11.01
C TRP A 386 -15.27 -2.59 10.01
N ALA A 387 -13.94 -2.56 10.11
CA ALA A 387 -13.03 -3.32 9.27
C ALA A 387 -12.78 -4.69 9.88
N HIS A 388 -13.61 -5.67 9.49
CA HIS A 388 -13.54 -7.07 9.95
C HIS A 388 -13.15 -7.99 8.78
N LEU A 389 -12.63 -9.18 9.12
CA LEU A 389 -12.34 -10.23 8.14
C LEU A 389 -13.58 -10.51 7.28
N GLY A 390 -13.43 -10.64 5.96
CA GLY A 390 -14.51 -10.90 5.03
C GLY A 390 -15.48 -9.72 4.78
N VAL A 391 -15.34 -8.59 5.48
CA VAL A 391 -16.19 -7.42 5.24
C VAL A 391 -15.61 -6.57 4.11
N PRO A 392 -16.33 -6.36 3.00
CA PRO A 392 -15.80 -5.64 1.86
C PRO A 392 -15.66 -4.14 2.16
N MET A 393 -14.60 -3.56 1.62
CA MET A 393 -14.17 -2.19 1.86
C MET A 393 -14.02 -1.46 0.54
N LEU A 394 -14.43 -0.19 0.50
CA LEU A 394 -14.20 0.68 -0.66
C LEU A 394 -12.87 1.41 -0.45
N ILE A 395 -12.05 1.49 -1.49
CA ILE A 395 -10.76 2.19 -1.49
C ILE A 395 -10.82 3.31 -2.52
N SER A 396 -10.39 4.50 -2.14
CA SER A 396 -10.23 5.65 -3.05
C SER A 396 -8.81 6.19 -3.05
N ALA A 397 -8.40 6.68 -4.23
CA ALA A 397 -7.10 7.29 -4.45
C ALA A 397 -7.15 8.42 -5.48
N GLY A 398 -6.21 9.36 -5.39
CA GLY A 398 -6.18 10.50 -6.29
C GLY A 398 -4.92 11.35 -6.24
N ASP A 399 -5.07 12.61 -6.64
CA ASP A 399 -3.96 13.56 -6.85
C ASP A 399 -3.31 14.07 -5.55
N ASP A 400 -3.99 13.88 -4.41
CA ASP A 400 -3.40 14.11 -3.10
C ASP A 400 -2.46 12.97 -2.66
N ALA A 401 -2.22 11.96 -3.51
CA ALA A 401 -1.37 10.80 -3.26
C ALA A 401 -1.83 9.89 -2.10
N LYS A 402 -3.00 10.17 -1.51
CA LYS A 402 -3.56 9.45 -0.36
C LYS A 402 -4.39 8.25 -0.79
N LEU A 403 -4.47 7.30 0.13
CA LEU A 403 -5.35 6.14 0.05
C LEU A 403 -6.31 6.18 1.24
N PHE A 404 -7.61 6.09 0.98
CA PHE A 404 -8.64 6.04 2.01
C PHE A 404 -9.49 4.79 1.89
N ALA A 405 -9.81 4.17 3.03
CA ALA A 405 -10.74 3.05 3.12
C ALA A 405 -12.08 3.47 3.75
N TYR A 406 -13.19 2.98 3.20
CA TYR A 406 -14.56 3.26 3.64
C TYR A 406 -15.31 1.96 3.94
N SER A 407 -16.18 2.01 4.95
CA SER A 407 -17.16 0.93 5.16
C SER A 407 -18.18 0.95 4.03
N ILE A 408 -18.31 -0.16 3.29
CA ILE A 408 -19.34 -0.27 2.25
C ILE A 408 -20.75 -0.31 2.85
N GLN A 409 -20.91 -0.98 4.00
CA GLN A 409 -22.20 -1.15 4.67
C GLN A 409 -22.64 0.12 5.41
N GLU A 410 -21.72 0.75 6.14
CA GLU A 410 -21.98 1.91 7.01
C GLU A 410 -21.29 3.19 6.53
N PHE A 411 -21.31 3.42 5.21
CA PHE A 411 -20.58 4.47 4.50
C PHE A 411 -20.66 5.88 5.10
N THR A 412 -21.84 6.34 5.51
CA THR A 412 -22.03 7.70 6.06
C THR A 412 -21.87 7.78 7.57
N LYS A 413 -21.74 6.63 8.26
CA LYS A 413 -21.71 6.55 9.72
C LYS A 413 -20.29 6.73 10.28
N PHE A 414 -19.29 6.19 9.58
CA PHE A 414 -17.89 6.26 9.98
C PHE A 414 -17.09 7.20 9.10
N SER A 415 -16.06 7.81 9.70
CA SER A 415 -15.03 8.50 8.95
C SER A 415 -14.17 7.49 8.17
N PRO A 416 -13.73 7.84 6.95
CA PRO A 416 -12.81 7.00 6.19
C PRO A 416 -11.46 6.90 6.89
N HIS A 417 -10.82 5.76 6.74
CA HIS A 417 -9.52 5.48 7.31
C HIS A 417 -8.39 5.86 6.34
N ASP A 418 -7.49 6.74 6.76
CA ASP A 418 -6.26 7.08 6.02
C ASP A 418 -5.30 5.88 6.02
N ILE A 419 -5.29 5.08 4.96
CA ILE A 419 -4.49 3.86 4.82
C ILE A 419 -2.99 4.18 5.00
N CYS A 420 -2.53 5.27 4.38
CA CYS A 420 -1.13 5.66 4.37
C CYS A 420 -0.99 7.13 4.78
N PRO A 421 -0.74 7.42 6.07
CA PRO A 421 -0.50 8.77 6.56
C PRO A 421 0.71 9.47 5.91
N ALA A 422 1.71 8.69 5.50
CA ALA A 422 2.94 9.16 4.87
C ALA A 422 3.20 8.43 3.53
N PRO A 423 2.43 8.70 2.46
CA PRO A 423 2.64 8.07 1.15
C PRO A 423 4.04 8.38 0.60
N GLN A 424 4.64 7.41 -0.09
CA GLN A 424 6.02 7.46 -0.60
C GLN A 424 6.98 8.15 0.37
N ARG A 425 7.01 7.65 1.62
CA ARG A 425 7.88 8.19 2.67
C ARG A 425 9.31 8.23 2.19
N ILE A 426 9.97 9.38 2.39
CA ILE A 426 11.34 9.57 1.97
C ILE A 426 12.30 8.71 2.81
N PRO A 427 13.16 7.89 2.18
CA PRO A 427 14.25 7.21 2.86
C PRO A 427 15.23 8.23 3.46
N MET A 428 15.53 8.06 4.75
CA MET A 428 16.47 8.92 5.48
C MET A 428 17.43 8.06 6.29
N GLN A 429 18.70 8.46 6.30
CA GLN A 429 19.73 7.86 7.14
C GLN A 429 20.47 8.94 7.90
N MET A 430 20.64 8.75 9.19
CA MET A 430 21.32 9.71 10.06
C MET A 430 22.69 9.19 10.47
N VAL A 431 23.70 10.04 10.33
CA VAL A 431 25.06 9.78 10.79
C VAL A 431 25.35 10.72 11.94
N HIS A 432 25.71 10.14 13.08
CA HIS A 432 26.21 10.88 14.24
C HIS A 432 27.74 10.86 14.24
N ASN A 433 28.36 11.86 14.86
CA ASN A 433 29.82 11.92 15.04
C ASN A 433 30.63 11.77 13.73
N SER A 434 30.23 12.44 12.66
CA SER A 434 30.98 12.38 11.39
C SER A 434 32.43 12.87 11.54
N VAL A 435 33.29 12.48 10.59
CA VAL A 435 34.69 12.93 10.51
C VAL A 435 34.80 14.47 10.39
N PHE A 436 33.72 15.15 9.98
CA PHE A 436 33.67 16.59 9.84
C PHE A 436 33.30 17.27 11.16
N ASN A 437 34.24 17.30 12.11
CA ASN A 437 34.11 17.97 13.42
C ASN A 437 32.92 17.44 14.23
N LYS A 438 32.63 16.13 14.16
CA LYS A 438 31.51 15.47 14.87
C LYS A 438 30.14 16.07 14.54
N THR A 439 29.98 16.65 13.34
CA THR A 439 28.68 17.15 12.89
C THR A 439 27.74 16.00 12.57
N SER A 440 26.47 16.13 12.97
CA SER A 440 25.44 15.18 12.58
C SER A 440 24.95 15.48 11.17
N LEU A 441 24.98 14.45 10.33
CA LEU A 441 24.54 14.52 8.93
C LEU A 441 23.27 13.70 8.76
N LEU A 442 22.43 14.16 7.85
CA LEU A 442 21.21 13.48 7.43
C LEU A 442 21.25 13.32 5.92
N LEU A 443 21.25 12.08 5.45
CA LEU A 443 21.03 11.73 4.05
C LEU A 443 19.53 11.67 3.80
N VAL A 444 19.05 12.36 2.77
CA VAL A 444 17.65 12.39 2.35
C VAL A 444 17.56 12.01 0.87
N GLN A 445 16.84 10.93 0.57
CA GLN A 445 16.65 10.43 -0.80
C GLN A 445 15.37 10.99 -1.42
N GLY A 446 15.51 11.88 -2.40
CA GLY A 446 14.42 12.24 -3.30
C GLY A 446 14.30 11.27 -4.47
N ILE A 447 13.35 11.54 -5.38
CA ILE A 447 13.08 10.68 -6.55
C ILE A 447 14.30 10.59 -7.47
N SER A 448 14.95 11.71 -7.79
CA SER A 448 16.14 11.76 -8.66
C SER A 448 17.29 12.57 -8.06
N THR A 449 17.16 12.95 -6.79
CA THR A 449 18.13 13.79 -6.08
C THR A 449 18.47 13.18 -4.73
N LEU A 450 19.72 13.28 -4.33
CA LEU A 450 20.22 12.84 -3.04
C LEU A 450 20.81 14.03 -2.29
N ASP A 451 20.21 14.36 -1.15
CA ASP A 451 20.57 15.52 -0.34
C ASP A 451 21.31 15.12 0.93
N ILE A 452 22.43 15.79 1.19
CA ILE A 452 23.15 15.68 2.46
C ILE A 452 22.91 16.97 3.23
N LEU A 453 22.23 16.84 4.36
CA LEU A 453 21.85 17.95 5.23
C LEU A 453 22.65 17.89 6.53
N ARG A 454 23.06 19.05 7.05
CA ARG A 454 23.57 19.20 8.41
C ARG A 454 22.41 19.39 9.37
N LEU A 455 22.40 18.63 10.45
CA LEU A 455 21.48 18.80 11.57
C LEU A 455 22.01 19.86 12.54
N ASN A 456 21.20 20.87 12.81
CA ASN A 456 21.44 21.88 13.83
C ASN A 456 20.38 21.72 14.92
N VAL A 457 20.83 21.27 16.08
CA VAL A 457 19.99 21.09 17.27
C VAL A 457 20.07 22.38 18.09
N SER A 458 18.94 22.99 18.43
CA SER A 458 18.94 24.18 19.29
C SER A 458 19.41 23.81 20.70
N SER A 459 20.31 24.59 21.29
CA SER A 459 20.70 24.48 22.70
C SER A 459 19.54 24.81 23.66
N ASP A 460 18.52 25.51 23.15
CA ASP A 460 17.39 25.97 23.94
C ASP A 460 16.44 24.80 24.25
N SER A 461 15.75 24.88 25.40
CA SER A 461 14.73 23.91 25.83
C SER A 461 13.49 23.85 24.93
N SER A 462 13.50 24.55 23.79
CA SER A 462 12.41 24.62 22.81
C SER A 462 12.14 23.31 22.06
N GLY A 463 13.09 22.37 22.07
CA GLY A 463 12.93 21.05 21.42
C GLY A 463 12.80 21.13 19.89
N ARG A 464 13.37 22.16 19.25
CA ARG A 464 13.36 22.30 17.79
C ARG A 464 14.72 21.93 17.17
N ALA A 465 14.68 21.25 16.04
CA ALA A 465 15.83 21.01 15.20
C ALA A 465 15.61 21.62 13.81
N SER A 466 16.70 22.07 13.19
CA SER A 466 16.69 22.61 11.83
C SER A 466 17.73 21.92 10.97
N THR A 467 17.47 21.83 9.67
CA THR A 467 18.40 21.24 8.70
C THR A 467 18.95 22.31 7.76
N LYS A 468 20.24 22.24 7.45
CA LYS A 468 20.89 23.07 6.42
C LYS A 468 21.45 22.17 5.32
N SER A 469 21.06 22.40 4.07
CA SER A 469 21.61 21.66 2.94
C SER A 469 23.11 21.93 2.77
N LEU A 470 23.90 20.86 2.66
CA LEU A 470 25.34 20.92 2.41
C LEU A 470 25.63 20.65 0.94
N VAL A 471 25.08 19.54 0.42
CA VAL A 471 25.28 19.09 -0.95
C VAL A 471 24.00 18.44 -1.47
N ARG A 472 23.68 18.69 -2.74
CA ARG A 472 22.65 18.01 -3.51
C ARG A 472 23.29 17.34 -4.72
N VAL A 473 23.20 16.01 -4.80
CA VAL A 473 23.64 15.23 -5.95
C VAL A 473 22.42 14.86 -6.78
N LYS A 474 22.43 15.14 -8.08
CA LYS A 474 21.39 14.71 -9.00
C LYS A 474 21.82 13.42 -9.69
N SER A 475 20.87 12.51 -9.87
CA SER A 475 21.06 11.30 -10.66
C SER A 475 21.35 11.64 -12.13
N LYS A 476 22.12 10.81 -12.82
CA LYS A 476 22.43 11.00 -14.23
C LYS A 476 21.13 10.88 -15.04
N ASP A 477 20.92 11.83 -15.96
CA ASP A 477 19.70 11.94 -16.79
C ASP A 477 18.41 12.02 -15.96
N ALA A 478 18.48 12.49 -14.69
CA ALA A 478 17.37 12.55 -13.75
C ALA A 478 16.68 11.20 -13.49
N LYS A 479 17.39 10.08 -13.66
CA LYS A 479 16.86 8.73 -13.39
C LYS A 479 16.45 8.57 -11.94
N LYS A 480 15.40 7.76 -11.74
CA LYS A 480 14.86 7.46 -10.43
C LYS A 480 15.88 6.69 -9.57
N ILE A 481 16.10 7.17 -8.35
CA ILE A 481 16.93 6.54 -7.33
C ILE A 481 16.07 5.50 -6.59
N ILE A 482 16.53 4.25 -6.60
CA ILE A 482 15.85 3.11 -5.95
C ILE A 482 16.24 3.05 -4.47
N CYS A 483 17.55 3.00 -4.19
CA CYS A 483 18.06 2.95 -2.83
C CYS A 483 19.31 3.83 -2.67
N SER A 484 19.62 4.18 -1.42
CA SER A 484 20.80 4.96 -1.06
C SER A 484 21.34 4.57 0.31
N ALA A 485 22.63 4.83 0.53
CA ALA A 485 23.28 4.62 1.81
C ALA A 485 24.35 5.69 2.09
N ILE A 486 24.60 5.95 3.37
CA ILE A 486 25.72 6.77 3.85
C ILE A 486 26.56 5.97 4.86
N SER A 487 27.88 6.10 4.75
CA SER A 487 28.84 5.48 5.67
C SER A 487 28.72 6.06 7.09
N LYS A 488 29.08 5.26 8.11
CA LYS A 488 29.09 5.73 9.52
C LYS A 488 30.07 6.88 9.77
N SER A 489 31.12 7.01 8.95
CA SER A 489 32.03 8.16 8.98
C SER A 489 31.42 9.44 8.41
N GLY A 490 30.38 9.32 7.58
CA GLY A 490 29.77 10.41 6.81
C GLY A 490 30.58 10.87 5.60
N SER A 491 31.75 10.29 5.33
CA SER A 491 32.63 10.69 4.23
C SER A 491 32.24 10.07 2.90
N LEU A 492 31.59 8.91 2.91
CA LEU A 492 31.17 8.18 1.72
C LEU A 492 29.66 8.01 1.71
N PHE A 493 29.07 8.10 0.53
CA PHE A 493 27.66 7.81 0.29
C PHE A 493 27.46 7.25 -1.11
N ALA A 494 26.42 6.44 -1.28
CA ALA A 494 26.12 5.78 -2.54
C ALA A 494 24.62 5.81 -2.82
N TYR A 495 24.26 5.67 -4.09
CA TYR A 495 22.89 5.40 -4.51
C TYR A 495 22.88 4.43 -5.67
N SER A 496 21.77 3.72 -5.87
CA SER A 496 21.49 2.97 -7.10
C SER A 496 20.31 3.60 -7.82
N ASP A 497 20.48 3.86 -9.11
CA ASP A 497 19.39 4.12 -10.03
C ASP A 497 18.96 2.81 -10.71
N GLN A 498 18.15 2.88 -11.78
CA GLN A 498 17.72 1.71 -12.57
C GLN A 498 18.84 1.04 -13.38
N ILE A 499 20.01 1.69 -13.53
CA ILE A 499 21.15 1.14 -14.27
C ILE A 499 22.09 0.42 -13.31
N GLY A 500 22.49 1.10 -12.23
CA GLY A 500 23.50 0.57 -11.33
C GLY A 500 23.85 1.47 -10.15
N PRO A 501 24.68 0.96 -9.23
CA PRO A 501 25.16 1.73 -8.09
C PRO A 501 26.22 2.77 -8.49
N SER A 502 26.22 3.91 -7.81
CA SER A 502 27.23 4.96 -7.91
C SER A 502 27.72 5.36 -6.54
N LEU A 503 29.05 5.43 -6.36
CA LEU A 503 29.71 5.78 -5.10
C LEU A 503 30.30 7.20 -5.16
N PHE A 504 30.15 7.93 -4.06
CA PHE A 504 30.61 9.31 -3.91
C PHE A 504 31.35 9.50 -2.60
N GLU A 505 32.32 10.41 -2.62
CA GLU A 505 33.09 10.85 -1.47
C GLU A 505 32.86 12.34 -1.22
N LEU A 506 32.47 12.67 0.00
CA LEU A 506 32.26 14.01 0.50
C LEU A 506 33.58 14.54 1.11
N LYS A 507 34.02 15.72 0.69
CA LYS A 507 35.21 16.39 1.23
C LYS A 507 34.86 17.80 1.68
N LYS A 508 35.39 18.20 2.84
CA LYS A 508 35.27 19.55 3.38
C LYS A 508 36.52 20.35 3.04
N ASN A 509 36.38 21.42 2.29
CA ASN A 509 37.48 22.29 1.88
C ASN A 509 37.44 23.57 2.73
N GLU A 510 38.39 23.73 3.65
CA GLU A 510 38.38 24.86 4.59
C GLU A 510 38.80 26.20 3.96
N LEU A 511 39.44 26.15 2.79
CA LEU A 511 40.03 27.32 2.10
C LEU A 511 39.25 27.77 0.84
N ALA A 512 38.19 27.05 0.45
CA ALA A 512 37.46 27.31 -0.80
C ALA A 512 36.17 28.13 -0.58
N LYS A 513 35.74 28.88 -1.61
CA LYS A 513 34.45 29.61 -1.61
C LYS A 513 33.24 28.67 -1.40
N SER A 514 33.33 27.41 -1.84
CA SER A 514 32.38 26.35 -1.53
C SER A 514 33.00 25.40 -0.48
N PRO A 515 32.43 25.30 0.73
CA PRO A 515 33.06 24.53 1.83
C PRO A 515 32.98 23.01 1.63
N TRP A 516 32.19 22.54 0.67
CA TRP A 516 31.98 21.11 0.40
C TRP A 516 32.22 20.80 -1.07
N SER A 517 32.88 19.67 -1.32
CA SER A 517 33.08 19.12 -2.66
C SER A 517 32.75 17.63 -2.65
N VAL A 518 32.32 17.12 -3.82
CA VAL A 518 31.99 15.71 -4.00
C VAL A 518 32.79 15.14 -5.16
N SER A 519 33.44 14.01 -4.93
CA SER A 519 34.13 13.24 -5.96
C SER A 519 33.46 11.89 -6.16
N ARG A 520 33.21 11.53 -7.42
CA ARG A 520 32.67 10.20 -7.78
C ARG A 520 33.81 9.17 -7.78
N ARG A 521 33.57 7.99 -7.21
CA ARG A 521 34.43 6.81 -7.32
C ARG A 521 33.77 5.79 -8.25
N ARG A 522 34.55 5.20 -9.16
CA ARG A 522 34.03 4.23 -10.13
C ARG A 522 33.94 2.86 -9.48
N LEU A 523 32.73 2.32 -9.41
CA LEU A 523 32.46 0.95 -8.98
C LEU A 523 32.64 -0.03 -10.15
N PRO A 524 32.81 -1.34 -9.88
CA PRO A 524 32.74 -2.37 -10.90
C PRO A 524 31.35 -2.41 -11.54
N GLU A 525 31.23 -3.08 -12.68
CA GLU A 525 29.93 -3.29 -13.33
C GLU A 525 29.07 -4.20 -12.46
N LEU A 526 27.98 -3.64 -11.94
CA LEU A 526 27.07 -4.29 -11.02
C LEU A 526 25.63 -4.05 -11.46
N PRO A 527 24.73 -5.02 -11.24
CA PRO A 527 23.31 -4.80 -11.43
C PRO A 527 22.82 -3.67 -10.50
N PHE A 528 21.75 -2.98 -10.91
CA PHE A 528 21.10 -2.07 -9.99
C PHE A 528 20.63 -2.78 -8.72
N ALA A 529 20.66 -2.04 -7.61
CA ALA A 529 20.40 -2.56 -6.29
C ALA A 529 19.04 -2.12 -5.76
N HIS A 530 18.33 -3.04 -5.11
CA HIS A 530 17.10 -2.76 -4.37
C HIS A 530 17.39 -2.23 -2.96
N SER A 531 18.54 -2.62 -2.40
CA SER A 531 19.00 -2.20 -1.08
C SER A 531 20.52 -2.09 -1.06
N MET A 532 21.05 -1.20 -0.23
CA MET A 532 22.50 -1.06 -0.04
C MET A 532 22.83 -0.57 1.37
N ILE A 533 24.00 -0.98 1.86
CA ILE A 533 24.49 -0.59 3.18
C ILE A 533 26.02 -0.60 3.20
N PHE A 534 26.62 0.29 4.01
CA PHE A 534 28.05 0.27 4.31
C PHE A 534 28.31 -0.65 5.51
N SER A 535 29.44 -1.35 5.50
CA SER A 535 29.92 -2.06 6.69
C SER A 535 30.19 -1.09 7.84
N SER A 536 30.21 -1.62 9.07
CA SER A 536 30.39 -0.80 10.28
C SER A 536 31.70 -0.01 10.30
N ASP A 537 32.77 -0.61 9.80
CA ASP A 537 34.10 -0.02 9.65
C ASP A 537 34.25 0.89 8.42
N CYS A 538 33.19 1.03 7.60
CA CYS A 538 33.17 1.80 6.35
C CYS A 538 34.16 1.29 5.27
N SER A 539 34.66 0.06 5.38
CA SER A 539 35.61 -0.52 4.41
C SER A 539 34.92 -1.21 3.24
N ARG A 540 33.68 -1.69 3.41
CA ARG A 540 32.93 -2.43 2.39
C ARG A 540 31.59 -1.76 2.09
N LEU A 541 31.19 -1.82 0.82
CA LEU A 541 29.85 -1.51 0.36
C LEU A 541 29.14 -2.82 0.00
N ILE A 542 27.97 -3.06 0.59
CA ILE A 542 27.17 -4.25 0.35
C ILE A 542 25.91 -3.83 -0.42
N THR A 543 25.64 -4.47 -1.55
CA THR A 543 24.48 -4.15 -2.41
C THR A 543 23.67 -5.39 -2.75
N ALA A 544 22.35 -5.33 -2.58
CA ALA A 544 21.41 -6.36 -2.99
C ALA A 544 20.95 -6.10 -4.43
N GLY A 545 21.48 -6.86 -5.39
CA GLY A 545 21.20 -6.72 -6.81
C GLY A 545 19.82 -7.22 -7.22
N HIS A 546 19.28 -6.64 -8.29
CA HIS A 546 18.00 -7.08 -8.88
C HIS A 546 18.04 -8.50 -9.45
N ASP A 547 19.23 -9.03 -9.65
CA ASP A 547 19.50 -10.41 -10.06
C ASP A 547 19.46 -11.39 -8.89
N ARG A 548 18.93 -10.96 -7.72
CA ARG A 548 18.72 -11.76 -6.50
C ARG A 548 20.02 -12.18 -5.80
N ARG A 549 21.14 -11.51 -6.10
CA ARG A 549 22.44 -11.74 -5.44
C ARG A 549 22.83 -10.56 -4.55
N ILE A 550 23.68 -10.81 -3.56
CA ILE A 550 24.22 -9.77 -2.68
C ILE A 550 25.71 -9.63 -2.96
N TYR A 551 26.14 -8.45 -3.38
CA TYR A 551 27.51 -8.13 -3.73
C TYR A 551 28.21 -7.42 -2.58
N THR A 552 29.42 -7.83 -2.24
CA THR A 552 30.30 -7.17 -1.26
C THR A 552 31.49 -6.58 -1.98
N ILE A 553 31.63 -5.26 -1.95
CA ILE A 553 32.65 -4.51 -2.68
C ILE A 553 33.60 -3.88 -1.67
N ASP A 554 34.90 -4.02 -1.89
CA ASP A 554 35.89 -3.31 -1.08
C ASP A 554 36.03 -1.86 -1.57
N ILE A 555 35.96 -0.90 -0.66
CA ILE A 555 35.99 0.53 -0.99
C ILE A 555 37.41 1.01 -1.29
N SER A 556 38.43 0.32 -0.78
CA SER A 556 39.83 0.71 -0.93
C SER A 556 40.39 0.33 -2.31
N SER A 557 40.15 -0.92 -2.72
CA SER A 557 40.51 -1.46 -4.04
C SER A 557 39.47 -1.18 -5.12
N LEU A 558 38.20 -0.94 -4.74
CA LEU A 558 37.05 -0.84 -5.64
C LEU A 558 36.80 -2.14 -6.43
N GLU A 559 37.18 -3.28 -5.86
CA GLU A 559 36.97 -4.60 -6.44
C GLU A 559 35.85 -5.36 -5.73
N LEU A 560 35.20 -6.26 -6.49
CA LEU A 560 34.21 -7.18 -5.95
C LEU A 560 34.93 -8.24 -5.11
N ILE A 561 34.61 -8.31 -3.81
CA ILE A 561 35.16 -9.33 -2.90
C ILE A 561 34.39 -10.64 -3.05
N TYR A 562 33.05 -10.56 -2.98
CA TYR A 562 32.21 -11.75 -2.92
C TYR A 562 30.78 -11.46 -3.41
N ALA A 563 30.12 -12.48 -3.95
CA ALA A 563 28.71 -12.46 -4.34
C ALA A 563 27.95 -13.61 -3.65
N PHE A 564 27.07 -13.28 -2.71
CA PHE A 564 26.20 -14.25 -2.07
C PHE A 564 24.96 -14.54 -2.93
N THR A 565 24.59 -15.82 -3.01
CA THR A 565 23.30 -16.25 -3.53
C THR A 565 22.48 -16.78 -2.36
N PRO A 566 21.43 -16.07 -1.90
CA PRO A 566 20.56 -16.54 -0.83
C PRO A 566 19.89 -17.86 -1.22
N SER A 567 19.82 -18.82 -0.29
CA SER A 567 19.16 -20.10 -0.52
C SER A 567 18.45 -20.61 0.74
N ARG A 568 17.28 -21.23 0.59
CA ARG A 568 16.58 -21.92 1.68
C ARG A 568 17.23 -23.25 2.05
N GLU A 569 17.71 -23.96 1.04
CA GLU A 569 18.42 -25.24 1.17
C GLU A 569 19.90 -25.05 0.79
N GLU A 570 20.80 -25.77 1.47
CA GLU A 570 22.22 -25.82 1.12
C GLU A 570 22.39 -26.63 -0.18
N HIS A 571 22.30 -25.96 -1.33
CA HIS A 571 22.66 -26.56 -2.62
C HIS A 571 24.05 -26.08 -3.04
N GLU A 572 24.97 -27.02 -3.20
CA GLU A 572 26.27 -26.77 -3.83
C GLU A 572 26.12 -26.74 -5.35
N GLY A 573 26.07 -25.55 -5.95
CA GLY A 573 26.12 -25.38 -7.41
C GLY A 573 25.76 -23.98 -7.89
N GLU A 574 26.23 -23.58 -9.07
CA GLU A 574 25.85 -22.35 -9.77
C GLU A 574 24.45 -22.46 -10.40
N ALA A 575 23.44 -22.82 -9.61
CA ALA A 575 22.05 -22.73 -10.05
C ALA A 575 21.61 -21.24 -10.10
N PRO A 576 20.67 -20.87 -11.00
CA PRO A 576 20.10 -19.53 -10.99
C PRO A 576 19.39 -19.27 -9.64
N PRO A 577 19.46 -18.04 -9.12
CA PRO A 577 18.85 -17.72 -7.83
C PRO A 577 17.33 -17.91 -7.90
N ARG A 578 16.82 -18.80 -7.05
CA ARG A 578 15.38 -19.12 -6.97
C ARG A 578 14.64 -18.23 -5.98
N GLU A 579 15.36 -17.69 -5.00
CA GLU A 579 14.76 -16.86 -3.95
C GLU A 579 14.40 -15.47 -4.48
N PRO A 580 13.34 -14.84 -3.93
CA PRO A 580 12.91 -13.51 -4.35
C PRO A 580 13.92 -12.42 -3.94
N PRO A 581 13.87 -11.23 -4.59
CA PRO A 581 14.84 -10.16 -4.37
C PRO A 581 14.91 -9.67 -2.92
N ILE A 582 16.13 -9.33 -2.49
CA ILE A 582 16.42 -8.73 -1.19
C ILE A 582 16.14 -7.22 -1.22
N THR A 583 15.27 -6.73 -0.34
CA THR A 583 14.85 -5.32 -0.29
C THR A 583 15.35 -4.59 0.95
N LYS A 584 15.74 -5.31 2.01
CA LYS A 584 16.27 -4.72 3.25
C LYS A 584 17.56 -5.41 3.67
N LEU A 585 18.56 -4.62 4.05
CA LEU A 585 19.86 -5.07 4.55
C LEU A 585 20.16 -4.39 5.88
N TYR A 586 20.68 -5.15 6.84
CA TYR A 586 21.11 -4.66 8.15
C TYR A 586 22.44 -5.30 8.55
N THR A 587 23.36 -4.50 9.06
CA THR A 587 24.70 -4.97 9.50
C THR A 587 24.88 -4.80 11.00
N SER A 588 25.58 -5.74 11.64
CA SER A 588 25.99 -5.61 13.04
C SER A 588 27.05 -4.51 13.24
N SER A 589 27.25 -4.08 14.50
CA SER A 589 28.19 -2.99 14.81
C SER A 589 29.65 -3.42 14.81
N ASP A 590 29.95 -4.72 14.93
CA ASP A 590 31.28 -5.28 14.70
C ASP A 590 31.57 -5.59 13.22
N GLY A 591 30.54 -5.61 12.36
CA GLY A 591 30.69 -5.98 10.95
C GLY A 591 30.79 -7.49 10.71
N GLN A 592 30.48 -8.33 11.70
CA GLN A 592 30.48 -9.79 11.57
C GLN A 592 29.23 -10.32 10.86
N TRP A 593 28.07 -9.74 11.15
CA TRP A 593 26.77 -10.26 10.70
C TRP A 593 26.10 -9.32 9.69
N LEU A 594 25.47 -9.93 8.68
CA LEU A 594 24.57 -9.28 7.73
C LEU A 594 23.23 -9.99 7.74
N ALA A 595 22.16 -9.28 8.08
CA ALA A 595 20.79 -9.75 7.89
C ALA A 595 20.24 -9.17 6.58
N ALA A 596 19.84 -10.05 5.67
CA ALA A 596 19.25 -9.74 4.38
C ALA A 596 17.81 -10.26 4.33
N ILE A 597 16.87 -9.38 4.02
CA ILE A 597 15.44 -9.69 4.07
C ILE A 597 14.85 -9.50 2.68
N ASN A 598 14.13 -10.53 2.20
CA ASN A 598 13.48 -10.48 0.91
C ASN A 598 12.19 -9.63 0.94
N CYS A 599 11.65 -9.34 -0.25
CA CYS A 599 10.43 -8.54 -0.41
C CYS A 599 9.18 -9.14 0.27
N PHE A 600 9.22 -10.41 0.63
CA PHE A 600 8.12 -11.12 1.26
C PHE A 600 8.28 -11.34 2.77
N GLY A 601 9.46 -11.08 3.34
CA GLY A 601 9.74 -11.20 4.77
C GLY A 601 10.56 -12.43 5.21
N ASP A 602 11.09 -13.25 4.29
CA ASP A 602 12.08 -14.27 4.70
C ASP A 602 13.43 -13.60 4.97
N ILE A 603 14.16 -14.13 5.95
CA ILE A 603 15.38 -13.55 6.47
C ILE A 603 16.54 -14.51 6.27
N TYR A 604 17.61 -14.00 5.67
CA TYR A 604 18.87 -14.69 5.43
C TYR A 604 19.96 -13.98 6.24
N VAL A 605 20.66 -14.72 7.09
CA VAL A 605 21.75 -14.18 7.89
C VAL A 605 23.07 -14.73 7.39
N PHE A 606 23.98 -13.83 7.03
CA PHE A 606 25.31 -14.14 6.53
C PHE A 606 26.37 -13.74 7.55
N ASN A 607 27.42 -14.55 7.63
CA ASN A 607 28.65 -14.20 8.32
C ASN A 607 29.62 -13.59 7.31
N LEU A 608 29.99 -12.32 7.52
CA LEU A 608 30.83 -11.52 6.62
C LEU A 608 32.33 -11.82 6.76
N GLU A 609 32.73 -12.53 7.81
CA GLU A 609 34.10 -13.01 8.01
C GLU A 609 34.32 -14.33 7.27
N THR A 610 33.39 -15.29 7.42
CA THR A 610 33.48 -16.60 6.73
C THR A 610 32.93 -16.57 5.31
N GLN A 611 32.24 -15.49 4.92
CA GLN A 611 31.59 -15.33 3.62
C GLN A 611 30.61 -16.47 3.30
N ARG A 612 29.87 -16.93 4.30
CA ARG A 612 28.84 -17.98 4.14
C ARG A 612 27.51 -17.56 4.75
N GLN A 613 26.43 -18.13 4.20
CA GLN A 613 25.13 -18.07 4.85
C GLN A 613 25.22 -18.86 6.16
N HIS A 614 24.84 -18.22 7.25
CA HIS A 614 24.83 -18.83 8.59
C HIS A 614 23.45 -19.36 8.94
N TRP A 615 22.40 -18.63 8.61
CA TRP A 615 21.05 -18.98 9.06
C TRP A 615 19.98 -18.51 8.08
N PHE A 616 18.91 -19.30 7.96
CA PHE A 616 17.69 -18.96 7.25
C PHE A 616 16.52 -19.00 8.22
N ILE A 617 15.68 -17.96 8.19
CA ILE A 617 14.45 -17.86 8.96
C ILE A 617 13.30 -17.63 7.97
N SER A 618 12.39 -18.60 7.91
CA SER A 618 11.16 -18.47 7.13
C SER A 618 10.27 -17.37 7.70
N ARG A 619 9.44 -16.77 6.83
CA ARG A 619 8.49 -15.72 7.17
C ARG A 619 7.80 -15.91 8.53
N LEU A 620 7.96 -14.92 9.42
CA LEU A 620 7.46 -14.92 10.79
C LEU A 620 5.93 -14.74 10.79
N ASP A 621 5.19 -15.80 11.14
CA ASP A 621 3.72 -15.87 11.17
C ASP A 621 3.03 -15.48 9.85
N GLY A 622 3.72 -15.63 8.72
CA GLY A 622 3.20 -15.22 7.42
C GLY A 622 3.21 -13.69 7.19
N ALA A 623 3.67 -12.91 8.16
CA ALA A 623 3.77 -11.45 8.08
C ALA A 623 5.08 -11.01 7.41
N SER A 624 5.04 -9.85 6.73
CA SER A 624 6.24 -9.24 6.19
C SER A 624 7.05 -8.60 7.33
N VAL A 625 8.36 -8.44 7.14
CA VAL A 625 9.19 -7.71 8.09
C VAL A 625 9.09 -6.22 7.81
N GLY A 626 8.56 -5.44 8.75
CA GLY A 626 8.48 -3.97 8.66
C GLY A 626 9.84 -3.32 8.85
N ALA A 627 10.52 -3.62 9.95
CA ALA A 627 11.85 -3.11 10.27
C ALA A 627 12.68 -4.10 11.09
N ALA A 628 14.00 -4.05 10.95
CA ALA A 628 14.92 -4.83 11.76
C ALA A 628 16.19 -4.03 12.13
N GLY A 629 17.01 -4.57 13.03
CA GLY A 629 18.33 -4.04 13.33
C GLY A 629 19.06 -4.81 14.42
N PHE A 630 20.38 -4.73 14.39
CA PHE A 630 21.24 -5.34 15.40
C PHE A 630 21.40 -4.42 16.62
N HIS A 631 21.44 -5.02 17.81
CA HIS A 631 21.69 -4.27 19.03
C HIS A 631 23.15 -3.71 19.05
N PRO A 632 23.38 -2.41 19.34
CA PRO A 632 24.70 -1.80 19.13
C PRO A 632 25.86 -2.34 19.99
N TRP A 633 25.59 -2.87 21.19
CA TRP A 633 26.61 -3.52 22.05
C TRP A 633 26.46 -5.03 22.17
N ASN A 634 25.41 -5.60 21.59
CA ASN A 634 25.20 -7.03 21.58
C ASN A 634 24.93 -7.46 20.14
N ASN A 635 26.02 -7.62 19.41
CA ASN A 635 25.99 -7.79 17.95
C ASN A 635 25.32 -9.08 17.50
N ASN A 636 25.15 -10.05 18.40
CA ASN A 636 24.44 -11.30 18.14
C ASN A 636 22.93 -11.15 18.24
N VAL A 637 22.42 -10.07 18.83
CA VAL A 637 20.98 -9.85 18.99
C VAL A 637 20.42 -9.07 17.81
N LEU A 638 19.58 -9.72 17.02
CA LEU A 638 18.82 -9.14 15.93
C LEU A 638 17.37 -8.91 16.38
N VAL A 639 16.93 -7.66 16.41
CA VAL A 639 15.53 -7.30 16.70
C VAL A 639 14.79 -7.07 15.40
N ILE A 640 13.61 -7.68 15.27
CA ILE A 640 12.75 -7.63 14.09
C ILE A 640 11.34 -7.26 14.53
N SER A 641 10.71 -6.37 13.77
CA SER A 641 9.28 -6.07 13.89
C SER A 641 8.56 -6.37 12.59
N THR A 642 7.41 -7.01 12.68
CA THR A 642 6.61 -7.47 11.54
C THR A 642 5.46 -6.52 11.20
N SER A 643 4.86 -6.71 10.03
CA SER A 643 3.66 -5.99 9.60
C SER A 643 2.43 -6.32 10.44
N SER A 644 2.46 -7.41 11.21
CA SER A 644 1.43 -7.81 12.20
C SER A 644 1.60 -7.14 13.57
N ASN A 645 2.47 -6.13 13.69
CA ASN A 645 2.85 -5.49 14.96
C ASN A 645 3.40 -6.47 16.02
N GLN A 646 4.08 -7.53 15.60
CA GLN A 646 4.84 -8.39 16.51
C GLN A 646 6.31 -7.95 16.56
N VAL A 647 6.99 -8.30 17.65
CA VAL A 647 8.41 -8.04 17.85
C VAL A 647 9.12 -9.32 18.29
N PHE A 648 10.24 -9.59 17.62
CA PHE A 648 11.09 -10.75 17.83
C PHE A 648 12.53 -10.28 18.08
N ALA A 649 13.18 -10.87 19.07
CA ALA A 649 14.61 -10.73 19.32
C ALA A 649 15.25 -12.11 19.13
N PHE A 650 16.18 -12.22 18.20
CA PHE A 650 16.88 -13.45 17.87
C PHE A 650 18.32 -13.41 18.37
N ASP A 651 18.82 -14.57 18.80
CA ASP A 651 20.24 -14.82 18.98
C ASP A 651 20.79 -15.44 17.69
N VAL A 652 21.46 -14.62 16.90
CA VAL A 652 21.97 -14.97 15.58
C VAL A 652 23.10 -15.99 15.66
N GLU A 653 24.00 -15.86 16.65
CA GLU A 653 25.11 -16.79 16.79
C GLU A 653 24.59 -18.19 17.11
N ALA A 654 23.66 -18.28 18.06
CA ALA A 654 23.05 -19.54 18.49
C ALA A 654 21.91 -20.05 17.58
N ARG A 655 21.52 -19.30 16.53
CA ARG A 655 20.43 -19.64 15.58
C ARG A 655 19.10 -19.95 16.28
N GLN A 656 18.77 -19.17 17.31
CA GLN A 656 17.59 -19.42 18.14
C GLN A 656 16.85 -18.13 18.46
N LEU A 657 15.58 -18.28 18.86
CA LEU A 657 14.80 -17.19 19.42
C LEU A 657 15.43 -16.77 20.76
N GLY A 658 15.58 -15.47 20.98
CA GLY A 658 16.11 -14.94 22.23
C GLY A 658 15.18 -15.26 23.40
N LYS A 659 15.75 -15.38 24.61
CA LYS A 659 15.01 -15.73 25.84
C LYS A 659 13.79 -14.82 26.08
N TRP A 660 13.93 -13.53 25.79
CA TRP A 660 12.82 -12.57 25.94
C TRP A 660 11.65 -12.91 25.00
N SER A 661 11.94 -13.17 23.72
CA SER A 661 10.89 -13.49 22.74
C SER A 661 10.22 -14.83 23.01
N LEU A 662 10.98 -15.83 23.49
CA LEU A 662 10.40 -17.12 23.91
C LEU A 662 9.35 -16.95 25.02
N LEU A 663 9.53 -15.97 25.90
CA LEU A 663 8.63 -15.72 27.02
C LEU A 663 7.47 -14.77 26.68
N HIS A 664 7.68 -13.82 25.77
CA HIS A 664 6.82 -12.64 25.68
C HIS A 664 6.19 -12.37 24.31
N THR A 665 6.65 -13.00 23.23
CA THR A 665 6.12 -12.69 21.89
C THR A 665 4.61 -12.98 21.76
N ASN A 666 4.11 -14.02 22.43
CA ASN A 666 2.68 -14.36 22.41
C ASN A 666 1.85 -13.63 23.49
N VAL A 667 2.50 -12.85 24.36
CA VAL A 667 1.89 -12.16 25.51
C VAL A 667 2.13 -10.65 25.42
N LEU A 668 2.28 -10.13 24.20
CA LEU A 668 2.45 -8.68 24.00
C LEU A 668 1.19 -7.93 24.44
N PRO A 669 1.30 -6.73 25.04
CA PRO A 669 0.13 -5.95 25.46
C PRO A 669 -0.79 -5.66 24.28
N LYS A 670 -2.11 -5.71 24.49
CA LYS A 670 -3.13 -5.39 23.47
C LYS A 670 -2.89 -4.02 22.87
N ARG A 671 -2.48 -3.05 23.70
CA ARG A 671 -2.09 -1.70 23.26
C ARG A 671 -1.00 -1.69 22.17
N TYR A 672 -0.07 -2.64 22.21
CA TYR A 672 0.98 -2.78 21.20
C TYR A 672 0.55 -3.62 20.01
N GLN A 673 -0.26 -4.67 20.22
CA GLN A 673 -0.88 -5.41 19.11
C GLN A 673 -1.74 -4.46 18.24
N GLU A 674 -2.40 -3.50 18.88
CA GLU A 674 -3.16 -2.41 18.24
C GLU A 674 -2.32 -1.17 17.91
N PHE A 675 -1.00 -1.30 17.80
CA PHE A 675 -0.13 -0.18 17.49
C PHE A 675 -0.54 0.47 16.16
N PRO A 676 -0.72 1.80 16.12
CA PRO A 676 -1.39 2.43 14.99
C PRO A 676 -0.49 2.48 13.77
N GLY A 677 -0.85 1.70 12.75
CA GLY A 677 -0.15 1.61 11.47
C GLY A 677 1.14 0.79 11.56
N GLU A 678 1.66 0.43 10.38
CA GLU A 678 2.84 -0.43 10.25
C GLU A 678 4.09 0.19 10.87
N VAL A 679 4.89 -0.65 11.54
CA VAL A 679 6.24 -0.32 11.99
C VAL A 679 7.17 -0.12 10.78
N ILE A 680 7.65 1.11 10.63
CA ILE A 680 8.52 1.53 9.52
C ILE A 680 10.01 1.60 9.89
N GLY A 681 10.35 1.58 11.18
CA GLY A 681 11.74 1.71 11.62
C GLY A 681 11.97 1.41 13.10
N LEU A 682 13.23 1.08 13.39
CA LEU A 682 13.76 0.85 14.73
C LEU A 682 14.91 1.83 15.01
N SER A 683 15.01 2.30 16.24
CA SER A 683 16.09 3.17 16.70
C SER A 683 16.58 2.71 18.07
N PHE A 684 17.83 2.26 18.12
CA PHE A 684 18.46 1.75 19.33
C PHE A 684 19.06 2.88 20.17
N SER A 685 18.91 2.80 21.48
CA SER A 685 19.56 3.74 22.41
C SER A 685 21.09 3.65 22.25
N PRO A 686 21.84 4.78 22.21
CA PRO A 686 23.31 4.82 22.12
C PRO A 686 24.02 4.51 23.45
N SER A 687 23.32 3.93 24.44
CA SER A 687 23.85 3.66 25.79
C SER A 687 24.12 2.16 26.03
N PRO A 688 25.32 1.77 26.52
CA PRO A 688 25.73 0.36 26.67
C PRO A 688 24.87 -0.47 27.62
N ASN A 689 24.24 0.18 28.60
CA ASN A 689 23.42 -0.49 29.61
C ASN A 689 21.92 -0.46 29.27
N SER A 690 21.55 0.05 28.10
CA SER A 690 20.16 0.27 27.72
C SER A 690 19.71 -0.83 26.78
N SER A 691 18.76 -1.66 27.23
CA SER A 691 18.10 -2.66 26.39
C SER A 691 16.86 -2.07 25.69
N SER A 692 16.83 -0.76 25.50
CA SER A 692 15.65 -0.05 25.02
C SER A 692 15.73 0.28 23.53
N VAL A 693 14.60 0.07 22.86
CA VAL A 693 14.44 0.28 21.41
C VAL A 693 13.20 1.13 21.19
N ILE A 694 13.34 2.14 20.34
CA ILE A 694 12.19 2.89 19.84
C ILE A 694 11.74 2.25 18.54
N VAL A 695 10.53 1.74 18.54
CA VAL A 695 9.79 1.29 17.37
C VAL A 695 8.88 2.42 16.92
N TYR A 696 8.76 2.70 15.63
CA TYR A 696 7.87 3.77 15.18
C TYR A 696 7.15 3.45 13.87
N SER A 697 5.92 3.94 13.76
CA SER A 697 5.10 4.01 12.54
C SER A 697 5.03 5.46 12.07
N SER A 698 4.28 5.71 10.98
CA SER A 698 3.95 7.07 10.57
C SER A 698 3.01 7.80 11.54
N ARG A 699 2.31 7.08 12.43
CA ARG A 699 1.29 7.62 13.35
C ARG A 699 1.72 7.65 14.81
N ALA A 700 2.63 6.78 15.24
CA ALA A 700 3.05 6.69 16.62
C ALA A 700 4.47 6.17 16.75
N LYS A 701 4.99 6.25 17.96
CA LYS A 701 6.23 5.59 18.39
C LYS A 701 5.98 4.85 19.69
N CYS A 702 6.67 3.74 19.88
CA CYS A 702 6.65 2.94 21.07
C CYS A 702 8.09 2.75 21.58
N LEU A 703 8.34 3.08 22.84
CA LEU A 703 9.57 2.69 23.52
C LEU A 703 9.35 1.32 24.16
N ILE A 704 10.17 0.35 23.76
CA ILE A 704 10.20 -1.02 24.31
C ILE A 704 11.49 -1.16 25.12
N ASP A 705 11.39 -1.69 26.34
CA ASP A 705 12.55 -1.99 27.19
C ASP A 705 12.68 -3.50 27.42
N PHE A 706 13.51 -4.16 26.62
CA PHE A 706 13.72 -5.61 26.69
C PHE A 706 14.31 -6.08 28.03
N GLY A 707 14.81 -5.16 28.87
CA GLY A 707 15.28 -5.47 30.23
C GLY A 707 14.18 -5.62 31.27
N LYS A 708 12.91 -5.32 30.91
CA LYS A 708 11.76 -5.37 31.82
C LYS A 708 10.79 -6.49 31.45
N PRO A 709 10.08 -7.07 32.43
CA PRO A 709 9.01 -8.02 32.16
C PRO A 709 7.86 -7.32 31.42
N VAL A 710 7.15 -8.07 30.59
CA VAL A 710 5.93 -7.56 29.93
C VAL A 710 4.79 -7.56 30.94
N GLU A 711 4.13 -6.41 31.09
CA GLU A 711 2.94 -6.26 31.92
C GLU A 711 1.72 -6.83 31.18
N GLU A 712 0.85 -7.58 31.86
CA GLU A 712 -0.47 -7.94 31.35
C GLU A 712 -1.40 -6.73 31.49
N ASP A 713 -2.11 -6.36 30.40
CA ASP A 713 -3.04 -5.23 30.44
C ASP A 713 -4.22 -5.54 31.38
N GLU A 714 -4.38 -4.78 32.47
CA GLU A 714 -5.64 -4.75 33.23
C GLU A 714 -6.75 -4.12 32.34
N GLU A 715 -7.95 -4.71 32.30
CA GLU A 715 -9.08 -4.36 31.41
C GLU A 715 -9.51 -2.87 31.38
N ASN A 716 -9.02 -2.03 32.29
CA ASN A 716 -9.38 -0.62 32.40
C ASN A 716 -8.46 0.34 31.64
N ASP A 717 -7.39 -0.15 31.05
CA ASP A 717 -6.30 0.66 30.52
C ASP A 717 -6.45 0.90 28.99
N LEU A 718 -7.60 1.42 28.54
CA LEU A 718 -7.79 1.95 27.17
C LEU A 718 -7.13 3.34 27.00
N PRO A 719 -6.83 3.81 25.77
CA PRO A 719 -5.92 4.95 25.56
C PRO A 719 -6.60 6.30 25.87
N ASN A 720 -6.65 6.67 27.15
CA ASN A 720 -6.85 8.05 27.61
C ASN A 720 -5.53 8.67 28.09
N GLY A 721 -4.53 8.65 27.23
CA GLY A 721 -3.28 9.40 27.41
C GLY A 721 -3.48 10.89 27.10
N ASN A 722 -4.32 11.60 27.87
CA ASN A 722 -4.36 13.07 27.90
C ASN A 722 -5.20 13.67 29.06
N LEU A 723 -5.21 13.07 30.26
CA LEU A 723 -6.02 13.60 31.38
C LEU A 723 -5.30 13.83 32.71
N SER A 724 -3.96 13.74 32.79
CA SER A 724 -3.23 14.04 34.04
C SER A 724 -2.49 15.38 34.07
N LYS A 725 -2.56 16.23 33.02
CA LYS A 725 -1.95 17.57 33.03
C LYS A 725 -2.92 18.75 33.04
N THR A 726 -4.16 18.57 32.62
CA THR A 726 -5.18 19.65 32.60
C THR A 726 -6.02 19.72 33.87
N LEU A 727 -6.16 18.63 34.64
CA LEU A 727 -6.91 18.64 35.91
C LEU A 727 -6.14 19.26 37.09
N VAL A 728 -4.81 19.45 36.96
CA VAL A 728 -3.99 20.11 38.00
C VAL A 728 -4.04 21.63 37.86
N GLU A 729 -4.21 22.18 36.66
CA GLU A 729 -4.33 23.64 36.46
C GLU A 729 -5.73 24.17 36.81
N ASP A 730 -6.80 23.42 36.51
CA ASP A 730 -8.17 23.85 36.83
C ASP A 730 -8.54 23.73 38.32
N THR A 731 -7.87 22.85 39.07
CA THR A 731 -8.03 22.79 40.54
C THR A 731 -7.19 23.84 41.27
N LEU A 732 -6.08 24.31 40.68
CA LEU A 732 -5.25 25.39 41.24
C LEU A 732 -5.84 26.80 41.01
N VAL A 733 -6.70 26.97 40.00
CA VAL A 733 -7.40 28.25 39.74
C VAL A 733 -8.65 28.41 40.64
N ASN A 734 -9.34 27.32 40.99
CA ASN A 734 -10.54 27.36 41.83
C ASN A 734 -10.28 27.39 43.35
N LEU A 735 -9.03 27.28 43.80
CA LEU A 735 -8.64 27.44 45.21
C LEU A 735 -8.20 28.87 45.59
N LYS A 736 -8.37 29.85 44.69
CA LYS A 736 -8.07 31.28 44.95
C LYS A 736 -9.22 32.10 45.53
N LYS A 737 -10.36 31.49 45.88
CA LYS A 737 -11.49 32.19 46.53
C LYS A 737 -11.98 31.43 47.76
N GLY A 738 -11.36 31.70 48.91
CA GLY A 738 -11.85 31.22 50.21
C GLY A 738 -10.92 31.64 51.35
N LYS A 739 -11.34 32.63 52.16
CA LYS A 739 -10.65 33.05 53.37
C LYS A 739 -10.87 32.00 54.47
N GLY A 740 -9.81 31.53 55.13
CA GLY A 740 -9.95 30.72 56.35
C GLY A 740 -8.64 30.08 56.83
N LYS A 741 -8.23 30.41 58.05
CA LYS A 741 -7.04 29.90 58.75
C LYS A 741 -7.19 28.41 59.08
N ASN A 742 -6.50 27.51 58.38
CA ASN A 742 -6.06 26.20 58.87
C ASN A 742 -5.11 25.51 57.87
N ARG A 743 -4.05 26.21 57.49
CA ARG A 743 -3.18 25.84 56.35
C ARG A 743 -1.78 25.38 56.76
N LYS A 744 -1.64 24.64 57.86
CA LYS A 744 -0.31 24.17 58.30
C LYS A 744 -0.23 22.76 58.90
N ARG A 745 -1.25 21.92 58.70
CA ARG A 745 -1.21 20.53 59.23
C ARG A 745 -1.76 19.45 58.30
N ARG A 746 -2.05 19.78 57.04
CA ARG A 746 -2.59 18.84 56.04
C ARG A 746 -1.86 18.86 54.68
N LEU A 747 -0.71 19.55 54.63
CA LEU A 747 0.16 19.62 53.44
C LEU A 747 1.43 18.76 53.58
N GLU A 748 1.66 18.17 54.76
CA GLU A 748 2.80 17.28 55.02
C GLU A 748 2.44 15.79 54.88
N GLU A 749 1.15 15.43 54.85
CA GLU A 749 0.69 14.04 54.63
C GLU A 749 0.41 13.69 53.16
N TYR A 750 0.44 14.64 52.23
CA TYR A 750 0.29 14.39 50.78
C TYR A 750 1.61 14.49 50.01
N GLN A 751 2.74 14.69 50.69
CA GLN A 751 4.08 14.76 50.08
C GLN A 751 4.92 13.48 50.26
N LEU A 752 4.31 12.38 50.74
CA LEU A 752 5.02 11.13 51.02
C LEU A 752 4.54 9.89 50.24
N GLU A 753 3.58 10.01 49.32
CA GLU A 753 3.17 8.89 48.43
C GLU A 753 3.43 9.13 46.93
N GLY A 754 4.24 10.14 46.59
CA GLY A 754 4.66 10.40 45.22
C GLY A 754 6.07 9.89 44.93
N LYS A 755 6.35 8.59 45.00
CA LYS A 755 7.66 8.01 44.59
C LYS A 755 7.63 6.49 44.34
N SER A 756 7.12 6.08 43.18
CA SER A 756 7.69 4.99 42.36
C SER A 756 7.11 5.08 40.94
N ASN A 757 7.59 6.04 40.14
CA ASN A 757 7.38 5.99 38.69
C ASN A 757 8.29 4.88 38.12
N GLU A 758 7.93 3.63 38.34
CA GLU A 758 8.50 2.52 37.56
C GLU A 758 8.03 2.72 36.12
N ARG A 759 8.97 3.02 35.22
CA ARG A 759 8.66 3.17 33.79
C ARG A 759 8.12 1.83 33.27
N LYS A 760 6.94 1.84 32.66
CA LYS A 760 6.32 0.70 31.98
C LYS A 760 7.23 0.13 30.89
N ASN A 761 7.05 -1.15 30.53
CA ASN A 761 7.82 -1.82 29.47
C ASN A 761 7.53 -1.26 28.08
N PHE A 762 6.24 -1.02 27.77
CA PHE A 762 5.77 -0.42 26.52
C PHE A 762 5.23 0.98 26.77
N GLU A 763 5.88 2.01 26.23
CA GLU A 763 5.41 3.39 26.28
C GLU A 763 5.04 3.86 24.87
N ILE A 764 3.74 3.90 24.55
CA ILE A 764 3.21 4.30 23.25
C ILE A 764 2.86 5.79 23.25
N LEU A 765 3.38 6.52 22.26
CA LEU A 765 3.19 7.94 22.08
C LEU A 765 2.63 8.21 20.67
N PRO A 766 1.34 8.57 20.53
CA PRO A 766 0.76 8.96 19.26
C PRO A 766 1.36 10.28 18.77
N SER A 767 1.50 10.40 17.46
CA SER A 767 2.02 11.58 16.78
C SER A 767 0.88 12.34 16.10
N LYS A 768 0.92 13.67 16.23
CA LYS A 768 -0.09 14.56 15.63
C LYS A 768 0.09 14.69 14.11
N HIS A 769 1.33 14.64 13.65
CA HIS A 769 1.70 14.77 12.25
C HIS A 769 2.35 13.49 11.76
N PRO A 770 2.25 13.20 10.45
CA PRO A 770 2.97 12.09 9.83
C PRO A 770 4.47 12.14 10.17
N VAL A 771 4.94 11.06 10.78
CA VAL A 771 6.35 10.86 11.13
C VAL A 771 7.08 10.26 9.94
N LEU A 772 8.17 10.90 9.52
CA LEU A 772 9.02 10.46 8.42
C LEU A 772 10.25 9.68 8.90
N PHE A 773 10.80 10.08 10.05
CA PHE A 773 12.00 9.46 10.62
C PHE A 773 12.08 9.70 12.14
N VAL A 774 12.56 8.69 12.88
CA VAL A 774 12.89 8.81 14.30
C VAL A 774 14.26 8.19 14.53
N GLY A 775 15.15 8.92 15.20
CA GLY A 775 16.52 8.46 15.46
C GLY A 775 17.08 9.00 16.78
N HIS A 776 17.85 8.19 17.50
CA HIS A 776 18.56 8.66 18.69
C HIS A 776 19.70 9.60 18.30
N LEU A 777 19.73 10.80 18.89
CA LEU A 777 20.83 11.76 18.74
C LEU A 777 21.90 11.57 19.83
N SER A 778 21.46 11.27 21.05
CA SER A 778 22.30 11.00 22.21
C SER A 778 21.60 10.04 23.16
N LYS A 779 22.26 9.68 24.28
CA LYS A 779 21.69 8.78 25.30
C LYS A 779 20.32 9.25 25.82
N ASN A 780 20.09 10.57 25.85
CA ASN A 780 18.89 11.17 26.42
C ASN A 780 18.07 11.98 25.42
N SER A 781 18.43 11.99 24.13
CA SER A 781 17.73 12.79 23.12
C SER A 781 17.43 12.04 21.82
N VAL A 782 16.28 12.34 21.25
CA VAL A 782 15.77 11.76 20.01
C VAL A 782 15.39 12.86 19.04
N LEU A 783 15.71 12.65 17.77
CA LEU A 783 15.21 13.44 16.65
C LEU A 783 13.94 12.79 16.11
N VAL A 784 12.90 13.60 15.92
CA VAL A 784 11.68 13.25 15.21
C VAL A 784 11.55 14.18 14.02
N ILE A 785 11.56 13.62 12.81
CA ILE A 785 11.27 14.36 11.59
C ILE A 785 9.81 14.09 11.25
N GLU A 786 8.99 15.12 11.33
CA GLU A 786 7.55 15.07 11.06
C GLU A 786 7.15 16.22 10.14
N LYS A 787 6.13 16.03 9.31
CA LYS A 787 5.65 17.08 8.42
C LYS A 787 4.12 17.17 8.43
N PRO A 788 3.53 18.33 8.78
CA PRO A 788 2.09 18.51 8.69
C PRO A 788 1.59 18.27 7.27
N TRP A 789 0.55 17.44 7.12
CA TRP A 789 0.02 17.09 5.80
C TRP A 789 -0.43 18.32 4.99
N MET A 790 -1.01 19.33 5.64
CA MET A 790 -1.41 20.57 4.95
C MET A 790 -0.24 21.34 4.35
N ASP A 791 0.98 21.18 4.86
CA ASP A 791 2.16 21.80 4.25
C ASP A 791 2.68 21.00 3.05
N VAL A 792 2.43 19.69 3.01
CA VAL A 792 2.65 18.84 1.84
C VAL A 792 1.66 19.19 0.74
N VAL A 793 0.37 19.32 1.08
CA VAL A 793 -0.71 19.69 0.15
C VAL A 793 -0.39 21.01 -0.57
N LYS A 794 0.17 22.01 0.12
CA LYS A 794 0.59 23.29 -0.49
C LYS A 794 1.77 23.15 -1.48
N SER A 795 2.51 22.05 -1.41
CA SER A 795 3.67 21.78 -2.28
C SER A 795 3.35 20.88 -3.48
N LEU A 796 2.12 20.37 -3.56
CA LEU A 796 1.65 19.64 -4.74
C LEU A 796 1.46 20.60 -5.92
N ASP A 797 1.60 20.09 -7.14
CA ASP A 797 1.55 20.94 -8.35
C ASP A 797 0.13 21.41 -8.66
N THR A 798 -0.86 20.60 -8.32
CA THR A 798 -2.28 20.91 -8.45
C THR A 798 -2.76 21.70 -7.24
N GLN A 799 -3.67 22.65 -7.48
CA GLN A 799 -4.34 23.33 -6.37
C GLN A 799 -5.45 22.44 -5.80
N PRO A 800 -5.64 22.43 -4.47
CA PRO A 800 -6.72 21.67 -3.85
C PRO A 800 -8.08 22.25 -4.25
N VAL A 801 -9.09 21.39 -4.26
CA VAL A 801 -10.47 21.79 -4.57
C VAL A 801 -10.98 22.70 -3.45
N ASP A 802 -11.38 23.92 -3.80
CA ASP A 802 -11.83 24.92 -2.83
C ASP A 802 -12.96 24.38 -1.94
N ARG A 803 -12.76 24.55 -0.62
CA ARG A 803 -13.78 24.25 0.39
C ARG A 803 -14.48 25.55 0.75
N HIS A 804 -15.76 25.69 0.36
CA HIS A 804 -16.62 26.68 1.00
C HIS A 804 -16.85 26.25 2.46
N ILE A 805 -16.01 26.77 3.36
CA ILE A 805 -16.22 26.66 4.80
C ILE A 805 -17.29 27.71 5.14
N PHE A 806 -18.53 27.27 5.36
CA PHE A 806 -19.56 28.18 5.86
C PHE A 806 -19.23 28.58 7.31
N GLY A 807 -19.01 29.89 7.54
CA GLY A 807 -18.91 30.49 8.88
C GLY A 807 -17.49 30.75 9.41
N THR A 808 -16.65 31.46 8.65
CA THR A 808 -15.54 32.25 9.23
C THR A 808 -15.95 33.69 9.45
#